data_AF-A0A9Q5HYA0-F1
#
_entry.id   AF-A0A9Q5HYA0-F1
#
_cell.length_a   1.000
_cell.length_b   1.000
_cell.length_c   1.000
_cell.angle_alpha   90.00
_cell.angle_beta   90.00
_cell.angle_gamma   90.00
#
_symmetry.space_group_name_H-M   'P 1'
#
loop_
_entity.id
_entity.type
_entity.pdbx_description
1 polymer ?
#
loop_
_entity_poly.entity_id
_entity_poly.type
_entity_poly.pdbx_seq_one_letter_code
_entity_poly.pdbx_strand_id
1 'polypeptide(L)'
;MPASLSTSTLSFLLILAFALLIDRASTANVQLDSLSKNASVLILGGGVTGVIAARTLHERGFSNFRVVEARDELGGRMQTKTIGGNFTVEQGPNWVQGTQTGDGPANPILLLTQKHGVKTQFNDLFGSLTFYDFNGPANFTDTFNDQDDSFTDLTVKAGDRLNKRLLDLSARSGYSLVGSKPLTHTEQTSEYYLFDWEYAQTPEESSWIASSLNNNFTFDPDMGGFSEDNLLCIDQRGFKTIIQAEAAEFLTPQQTMLNSTVKAISYTKEGVEVELTDGTSLNADYALVTFSVGVLQNDDVAFEPVLPDWKQEAIQSITMATYTKIFLQFPENFWFETEMALYADRERGKYPVWQSLDHIDFLPGSRIVFVTVTGDFSKRIEALPDEQVRSEVLGILSLMFPNTTIPEPIDFFFPRWHSNPLFRGSYSNMPAAYVTAHQDNLRATVEERLWFAGEASSVKYYGFLHGAYFEGLDVANKLADCIEAVMEGLVESKKYDIKDSNIELLGSDLESRVREHGGDKETAWEHAGKEPGLQIWRIEKFHVVPWAEERKGTFFEGDSYVVLHTYKKSPNSDTLAYDLHFWLGRNTTQDEAGTAAYKTVELDDHLHGQPVEYREVQGYESNRFLSYFPKLNILRGGVSTGFHHVTDPPPLETKRLYQITASTHRGPGAIVKTNISIRDVPPEVQSLVKGDVFVLDLGNKVLQYNTADASGKERFMAADFARSIADSRPGQCRPNVYDERGSGASSFLSMLDIEEFPQREVRSTASNTRPIPSIFRISDASGTIEFSRVTDPPSLSVLSSSDAFLVDTSQFPASQSPAVYVWIGREASLAENRLSLRYAQKYLYDKQSDSDGSVIDPATPIIRIKEGSETDAFLQILKHEDKKKE
;
A
#
# COMPACT_ATOMS: atom_id res chain seq x y z
N MET A 1 -10.05 -81.80 19.83
CA MET A 1 -10.66 -82.09 18.51
C MET A 1 -12.11 -82.48 18.74
N PRO A 2 -13.11 -82.15 17.89
CA PRO A 2 -13.15 -81.35 16.64
C PRO A 2 -14.01 -80.05 16.83
N ALA A 3 -13.94 -78.95 16.08
CA ALA A 3 -14.09 -78.60 14.64
C ALA A 3 -15.48 -78.00 14.26
N SER A 4 -15.44 -76.69 13.95
CA SER A 4 -16.13 -75.93 12.87
C SER A 4 -17.65 -76.03 12.61
N LEU A 5 -18.30 -74.86 12.56
CA LEU A 5 -19.31 -74.50 11.55
C LEU A 5 -19.27 -72.98 11.27
N SER A 6 -19.71 -72.61 10.07
CA SER A 6 -19.11 -71.60 9.19
C SER A 6 -19.69 -70.18 9.24
N THR A 7 -18.81 -69.22 8.98
CA THR A 7 -19.04 -67.81 8.63
C THR A 7 -19.64 -67.66 7.22
N SER A 8 -20.96 -67.64 7.06
CA SER A 8 -21.57 -67.12 5.81
C SER A 8 -22.98 -66.53 5.92
N THR A 9 -23.54 -66.36 7.13
CA THR A 9 -24.91 -65.84 7.30
C THR A 9 -25.02 -64.51 8.06
N LEU A 10 -23.92 -63.96 8.57
CA LEU A 10 -23.92 -62.64 9.24
C LEU A 10 -23.70 -61.44 8.32
N SER A 11 -23.21 -61.65 7.09
CA SER A 11 -22.89 -60.56 6.16
C SER A 11 -24.08 -60.05 5.34
N PHE A 12 -25.24 -60.73 5.37
CA PHE A 12 -26.40 -60.33 4.55
C PHE A 12 -27.45 -59.50 5.31
N LEU A 13 -27.44 -59.51 6.64
CA LEU A 13 -28.38 -58.74 7.46
C LEU A 13 -27.88 -57.34 7.86
N LEU A 14 -26.58 -57.06 7.72
CA LEU A 14 -26.04 -55.70 7.93
C LEU A 14 -26.16 -54.79 6.69
N ILE A 15 -26.34 -55.36 5.49
CA ILE A 15 -26.37 -54.58 4.24
C ILE A 15 -27.76 -53.95 3.97
N LEU A 16 -28.85 -54.53 4.49
CA LEU A 16 -30.20 -53.94 4.32
C LEU A 16 -30.54 -52.83 5.33
N ALA A 17 -29.81 -52.71 6.45
CA ALA A 17 -30.01 -51.63 7.41
C ALA A 17 -29.30 -50.32 6.99
N PHE A 18 -28.32 -50.39 6.08
CA PHE A 18 -27.60 -49.22 5.57
C PHE A 18 -28.27 -48.57 4.34
N ALA A 19 -29.12 -49.31 3.62
CA ALA A 19 -29.80 -48.80 2.42
C ALA A 19 -31.10 -48.02 2.71
N LEU A 20 -31.60 -48.04 3.95
CA LEU A 20 -32.84 -47.34 4.36
C LEU A 20 -32.59 -46.06 5.19
N LEU A 21 -31.33 -45.66 5.35
CA LEU A 21 -30.92 -44.39 5.98
C LEU A 21 -30.45 -43.33 4.97
N ILE A 22 -30.52 -43.63 3.66
CA ILE A 22 -30.07 -42.71 2.59
C ILE A 22 -31.23 -41.88 2.00
N ASP A 23 -32.49 -42.11 2.37
CA ASP A 23 -33.63 -41.47 1.68
C ASP A 23 -34.51 -40.56 2.55
N ARG A 24 -33.96 -39.98 3.63
CA ARG A 24 -34.60 -38.93 4.41
C ARG A 24 -33.63 -37.84 4.86
N ALA A 25 -33.01 -37.18 3.89
CA ALA A 25 -32.39 -35.87 4.08
C ALA A 25 -32.40 -35.08 2.75
N SER A 26 -33.57 -34.99 2.12
CA SER A 26 -33.79 -34.13 0.94
C SER A 26 -34.96 -33.19 1.22
N THR A 27 -34.73 -32.21 2.09
CA THR A 27 -35.37 -30.89 2.14
C THR A 27 -34.82 -30.13 3.35
N ALA A 28 -33.53 -29.84 3.34
CA ALA A 28 -32.97 -28.77 4.16
C ALA A 28 -32.39 -27.75 3.18
N ASN A 29 -32.82 -26.51 3.31
CA ASN A 29 -32.33 -25.36 2.57
C ASN A 29 -30.81 -25.45 2.41
N VAL A 30 -30.35 -25.41 1.15
CA VAL A 30 -28.96 -25.12 0.82
C VAL A 30 -28.71 -23.69 1.27
N GLN A 31 -28.27 -23.55 2.51
CA GLN A 31 -27.72 -22.33 3.06
C GLN A 31 -26.27 -22.27 2.55
N LEU A 32 -25.95 -21.21 1.82
CA LEU A 32 -24.64 -20.83 1.30
C LEU A 32 -23.67 -20.46 2.45
N ASP A 33 -23.51 -21.33 3.44
CA ASP A 33 -22.54 -21.15 4.53
C ASP A 33 -21.35 -22.11 4.36
N SER A 34 -20.15 -21.53 4.39
CA SER A 34 -18.82 -22.15 4.51
C SER A 34 -18.18 -22.80 3.26
N LEU A 35 -17.72 -21.95 2.34
CA LEU A 35 -16.55 -22.25 1.50
C LEU A 35 -15.30 -21.74 2.26
N SER A 36 -14.32 -22.61 2.51
CA SER A 36 -13.68 -22.76 3.84
C SER A 36 -12.53 -21.81 4.22
N LYS A 37 -12.79 -20.87 5.15
CA LYS A 37 -11.81 -20.06 5.93
C LYS A 37 -10.96 -20.90 6.91
N ASN A 38 -10.52 -22.07 6.47
CA ASN A 38 -9.84 -23.09 7.28
C ASN A 38 -8.31 -22.99 7.24
N ALA A 39 -7.73 -22.05 6.49
CA ALA A 39 -6.28 -21.85 6.52
C ALA A 39 -5.85 -21.44 7.94
N SER A 40 -4.83 -22.12 8.43
CA SER A 40 -4.26 -21.93 9.76
C SER A 40 -3.22 -20.81 9.75
N VAL A 41 -3.38 -19.82 10.63
CA VAL A 41 -2.43 -18.71 10.79
C VAL A 41 -1.83 -18.70 12.18
N LEU A 42 -0.49 -18.72 12.28
CA LEU A 42 0.21 -18.44 13.54
C LEU A 42 0.60 -16.97 13.60
N ILE A 43 0.16 -16.26 14.64
CA ILE A 43 0.57 -14.88 14.90
C ILE A 43 1.61 -14.94 16.00
N LEU A 44 2.87 -14.66 15.66
CA LEU A 44 4.01 -14.80 16.55
C LEU A 44 4.29 -13.45 17.22
N GLY A 45 3.87 -13.34 18.48
CA GLY A 45 3.88 -12.13 19.30
C GLY A 45 2.47 -11.64 19.64
N GLY A 46 2.20 -11.50 20.94
CA GLY A 46 0.96 -11.00 21.53
C GLY A 46 1.02 -9.51 21.91
N GLY A 47 1.83 -8.71 21.20
CA GLY A 47 1.84 -7.25 21.31
C GLY A 47 0.65 -6.59 20.60
N VAL A 48 0.65 -5.25 20.53
CA VAL A 48 -0.41 -4.48 19.84
C VAL A 48 -0.61 -4.97 18.40
N THR A 49 0.47 -5.07 17.61
CA THR A 49 0.40 -5.56 16.22
C THR A 49 -0.25 -6.92 16.12
N GLY A 50 0.18 -7.90 16.92
CA GLY A 50 -0.36 -9.26 16.88
C GLY A 50 -1.82 -9.35 17.30
N VAL A 51 -2.22 -8.63 18.36
CA VAL A 51 -3.62 -8.62 18.82
C VAL A 51 -4.54 -7.91 17.82
N ILE A 52 -4.11 -6.79 17.25
CA ILE A 52 -4.90 -6.08 16.23
C ILE A 52 -5.00 -6.92 14.95
N ALA A 53 -3.93 -7.58 14.54
CA ALA A 53 -3.98 -8.51 13.41
C ALA A 53 -4.97 -9.68 13.67
N ALA A 54 -4.93 -10.27 14.87
CA ALA A 54 -5.86 -11.31 15.27
C ALA A 54 -7.32 -10.82 15.25
N ARG A 55 -7.56 -9.59 15.73
CA ARG A 55 -8.89 -8.95 15.70
C ARG A 55 -9.37 -8.76 14.27
N THR A 56 -8.53 -8.23 13.41
CA THR A 56 -8.86 -8.00 12.00
C THR A 56 -9.17 -9.32 11.27
N LEU A 57 -8.38 -10.38 11.50
CA LEU A 57 -8.71 -11.71 10.97
C LEU A 57 -10.06 -12.22 11.49
N HIS A 58 -10.33 -12.06 12.78
CA HIS A 58 -11.62 -12.41 13.38
C HIS A 58 -12.80 -11.64 12.76
N GLU A 59 -12.67 -10.32 12.57
CA GLU A 59 -13.67 -9.46 11.94
C GLU A 59 -13.88 -9.81 10.46
N ARG A 60 -12.82 -10.25 9.77
CA ARG A 60 -12.89 -10.86 8.43
C ARG A 60 -13.48 -12.27 8.44
N GLY A 61 -13.86 -12.79 9.61
CA GLY A 61 -14.52 -14.09 9.80
C GLY A 61 -13.59 -15.30 9.77
N PHE A 62 -12.27 -15.10 9.86
CA PHE A 62 -11.32 -16.18 10.07
C PHE A 62 -11.38 -16.63 11.52
N SER A 63 -11.37 -17.94 11.75
CA SER A 63 -11.38 -18.53 13.10
C SER A 63 -10.17 -19.43 13.36
N ASN A 64 -9.53 -19.94 12.31
CA ASN A 64 -8.36 -20.82 12.42
C ASN A 64 -7.06 -20.01 12.50
N PHE A 65 -6.86 -19.27 13.59
CA PHE A 65 -5.59 -18.62 13.89
C PHE A 65 -5.24 -18.79 15.36
N ARG A 66 -3.95 -18.62 15.69
CA ARG A 66 -3.48 -18.68 17.08
C ARG A 66 -2.37 -17.67 17.32
N VAL A 67 -2.52 -16.86 18.38
CA VAL A 67 -1.50 -15.95 18.89
C VAL A 67 -0.56 -16.73 19.80
N VAL A 68 0.74 -16.71 19.50
CA VAL A 68 1.81 -17.36 20.26
C VAL A 68 2.66 -16.26 20.91
N GLU A 69 2.64 -16.20 22.23
CA GLU A 69 3.30 -15.15 23.03
C GLU A 69 4.27 -15.77 24.03
N ALA A 70 5.49 -15.22 24.06
CA ALA A 70 6.55 -15.70 24.92
C ALA A 70 6.26 -15.45 26.41
N ARG A 71 5.60 -14.34 26.72
CA ARG A 71 5.23 -13.96 28.09
C ARG A 71 3.98 -14.68 28.57
N ASP A 72 3.73 -14.58 29.87
CA ASP A 72 2.53 -15.09 30.54
C ASP A 72 1.31 -14.18 30.36
N GLU A 73 1.42 -13.12 29.57
CA GLU A 73 0.37 -12.15 29.30
C GLU A 73 0.54 -11.48 27.93
N LEU A 74 -0.56 -10.96 27.37
CA LEU A 74 -0.55 -10.11 26.17
C LEU A 74 -0.11 -8.67 26.51
N GLY A 75 0.40 -7.97 25.50
CA GLY A 75 0.80 -6.56 25.57
C GLY A 75 2.21 -6.28 25.04
N GLY A 76 3.08 -7.31 24.95
CA GLY A 76 4.45 -7.17 24.45
C GLY A 76 5.27 -6.16 25.28
N ARG A 77 5.60 -5.01 24.68
CA ARG A 77 6.31 -3.89 25.32
C ARG A 77 5.43 -3.05 26.25
N MET A 78 4.10 -3.19 26.19
CA MET A 78 3.19 -2.61 27.19
C MET A 78 3.31 -3.38 28.50
N GLN A 79 4.22 -2.94 29.37
CA GLN A 79 4.56 -3.61 30.62
C GLN A 79 4.40 -2.70 31.81
N THR A 80 3.92 -3.29 32.90
CA THR A 80 3.64 -2.58 34.16
C THR A 80 4.46 -3.18 35.30
N LYS A 81 4.76 -2.39 36.32
CA LYS A 81 5.41 -2.81 37.55
C LYS A 81 4.69 -2.19 38.74
N THR A 82 4.44 -2.97 39.78
CA THR A 82 4.01 -2.40 41.07
C THR A 82 5.23 -1.94 41.85
N ILE A 83 5.25 -0.67 42.27
CA ILE A 83 6.27 -0.04 43.11
C ILE A 83 5.67 0.25 44.49
N GLY A 84 6.45 0.00 45.54
CA GLY A 84 6.03 0.22 46.93
C GLY A 84 4.88 -0.65 47.40
N GLY A 85 4.51 -1.68 46.61
CA GLY A 85 3.36 -2.55 46.85
C GLY A 85 1.98 -1.94 46.53
N ASN A 86 1.90 -0.66 46.17
CA ASN A 86 0.64 0.08 46.16
C ASN A 86 0.33 0.85 44.87
N PHE A 87 1.34 1.11 44.02
CA PHE A 87 1.15 1.88 42.79
C PHE A 87 1.69 1.12 41.58
N THR A 88 0.87 1.05 40.53
CA THR A 88 1.25 0.50 39.24
C THR A 88 1.87 1.61 38.39
N VAL A 89 3.09 1.37 37.89
CA VAL A 89 3.80 2.24 36.94
C VAL A 89 4.02 1.51 35.61
N GLU A 90 4.14 2.27 34.53
CA GLU A 90 4.37 1.76 33.19
C GLU A 90 5.89 1.68 32.89
N GLN A 91 6.40 0.48 32.67
CA GLN A 91 7.80 0.23 32.31
C GLN A 91 8.10 0.62 30.85
N GLY A 92 7.11 0.45 29.98
CA GLY A 92 7.20 0.72 28.54
C GLY A 92 6.42 1.98 28.16
N PRO A 93 5.56 1.93 27.13
CA PRO A 93 4.73 3.06 26.74
C PRO A 93 3.72 3.39 27.84
N ASN A 94 3.45 4.68 28.03
CA ASN A 94 2.58 5.23 29.05
C ASN A 94 1.73 6.40 28.57
N TRP A 95 1.88 6.81 27.29
CA TRP A 95 1.11 7.91 26.70
C TRP A 95 0.26 7.43 25.54
N VAL A 96 -0.90 8.07 25.39
CA VAL A 96 -1.56 8.27 24.10
C VAL A 96 -0.95 9.54 23.50
N GLN A 97 -0.09 9.39 22.50
CA GLN A 97 0.61 10.51 21.85
C GLN A 97 -0.09 10.90 20.57
N GLY A 98 -0.51 12.16 20.52
CA GLY A 98 -1.44 12.70 19.53
C GLY A 98 -2.83 12.11 19.69
N THR A 99 -3.79 12.93 20.13
CA THR A 99 -5.15 12.49 20.47
C THR A 99 -6.15 12.67 19.32
N GLN A 100 -6.85 13.79 19.29
CA GLN A 100 -7.82 14.18 18.29
C GLN A 100 -8.01 15.69 18.36
N THR A 101 -8.05 16.37 17.21
CA THR A 101 -8.37 17.79 17.11
C THR A 101 -9.76 17.99 16.52
N GLY A 102 -10.69 18.58 17.29
CA GLY A 102 -12.07 18.82 16.84
C GLY A 102 -12.76 17.55 16.34
N ASP A 103 -13.37 17.63 15.16
CA ASP A 103 -14.00 16.48 14.46
C ASP A 103 -13.02 15.73 13.53
N GLY A 104 -11.71 15.99 13.65
CA GLY A 104 -10.65 15.35 12.88
C GLY A 104 -10.43 13.86 13.22
N PRO A 105 -9.46 13.20 12.58
CA PRO A 105 -9.15 11.80 12.86
C PRO A 105 -8.73 11.63 14.32
N ALA A 106 -9.26 10.60 14.96
CA ALA A 106 -8.87 10.21 16.31
C ALA A 106 -7.78 9.13 16.26
N ASN A 107 -6.78 9.26 17.13
CA ASN A 107 -5.78 8.22 17.30
C ASN A 107 -6.45 6.90 17.74
N PRO A 108 -6.16 5.75 17.08
CA PRO A 108 -6.79 4.49 17.43
C PRO A 108 -6.53 4.04 18.88
N ILE A 109 -5.40 4.44 19.47
CA ILE A 109 -5.09 4.15 20.87
C ILE A 109 -5.97 4.98 21.82
N LEU A 110 -6.32 6.22 21.45
CA LEU A 110 -7.30 7.02 22.18
C LEU A 110 -8.67 6.32 22.19
N LEU A 111 -9.10 5.85 21.02
CA LEU A 111 -10.38 5.17 20.88
C LEU A 111 -10.44 3.87 21.71
N LEU A 112 -9.35 3.10 21.75
CA LEU A 112 -9.25 1.90 22.60
C LEU A 112 -9.28 2.24 24.09
N THR A 113 -8.56 3.28 24.50
CA THR A 113 -8.58 3.79 25.88
C THR A 113 -9.99 4.16 26.30
N GLN A 114 -10.72 4.89 25.45
CA GLN A 114 -12.11 5.29 25.70
C GLN A 114 -13.05 4.08 25.74
N LYS A 115 -12.94 3.16 24.77
CA LYS A 115 -13.74 1.93 24.69
C LYS A 115 -13.64 1.10 25.97
N HIS A 116 -12.42 0.93 26.49
CA HIS A 116 -12.15 0.08 27.66
C HIS A 116 -12.13 0.84 28.99
N GLY A 117 -12.48 2.12 28.96
CA GLY A 117 -12.53 2.99 30.13
C GLY A 117 -11.20 3.06 30.88
N VAL A 118 -10.07 3.02 30.17
CA VAL A 118 -8.73 3.18 30.76
C VAL A 118 -8.53 4.64 31.11
N LYS A 119 -8.17 4.91 32.36
CA LYS A 119 -8.00 6.29 32.85
C LYS A 119 -6.71 6.88 32.32
N THR A 120 -6.85 8.02 31.66
CA THR A 120 -5.74 8.84 31.18
C THR A 120 -5.94 10.29 31.61
N GLN A 121 -4.85 11.03 31.68
CA GLN A 121 -4.81 12.43 32.10
C GLN A 121 -3.94 13.22 31.12
N PHE A 122 -4.37 14.43 30.77
CA PHE A 122 -3.54 15.35 29.98
C PHE A 122 -2.21 15.61 30.68
N ASN A 123 -1.11 15.56 29.93
CA ASN A 123 0.23 15.81 30.44
C ASN A 123 0.80 17.02 29.68
N ASP A 124 1.00 18.12 30.40
CA ASP A 124 1.54 19.38 29.89
C ASP A 124 3.07 19.30 29.80
N LEU A 125 3.55 18.75 28.68
CA LEU A 125 4.97 18.51 28.44
C LEU A 125 5.79 19.81 28.32
N PHE A 126 5.18 20.93 27.91
CA PHE A 126 5.89 22.17 27.61
C PHE A 126 5.59 23.30 28.60
N GLY A 127 4.37 23.37 29.15
CA GLY A 127 3.93 24.40 30.09
C GLY A 127 4.21 24.08 31.56
N SER A 128 4.42 22.81 31.92
CA SER A 128 4.65 22.37 33.30
C SER A 128 6.08 21.84 33.50
N LEU A 129 7.07 22.75 33.38
CA LEU A 129 8.51 22.45 33.45
C LEU A 129 9.22 23.24 34.56
N THR A 130 10.06 22.54 35.33
CA THR A 130 11.08 23.15 36.22
C THR A 130 12.48 22.82 35.71
N PHE A 131 13.43 23.75 35.85
CA PHE A 131 14.77 23.61 35.29
C PHE A 131 15.85 23.55 36.40
N TYR A 132 16.86 22.73 36.18
CA TYR A 132 18.01 22.51 37.06
C TYR A 132 19.30 22.40 36.25
N ASP A 133 20.42 22.76 36.86
CA ASP A 133 21.76 22.46 36.35
C ASP A 133 22.61 21.80 37.45
N PHE A 134 23.88 21.51 37.16
CA PHE A 134 24.83 20.92 38.11
C PHE A 134 25.15 21.80 39.35
N ASN A 135 24.57 23.01 39.46
CA ASN A 135 24.66 23.90 40.62
C ASN A 135 23.33 24.04 41.39
N GLY A 136 22.26 23.36 40.97
CA GLY A 136 20.94 23.40 41.60
C GLY A 136 19.86 24.00 40.69
N PRO A 137 18.87 24.72 41.25
CA PRO A 137 17.84 25.36 40.45
C PRO A 137 18.43 26.36 39.45
N ALA A 138 18.06 26.21 38.18
CA ALA A 138 18.44 27.09 37.08
C ALA A 138 17.19 27.50 36.32
N ASN A 139 17.19 28.64 35.65
CA ASN A 139 16.08 28.99 34.75
C ASN A 139 16.66 29.26 33.36
N PHE A 140 16.30 28.40 32.41
CA PHE A 140 16.67 28.51 31.01
C PHE A 140 15.45 28.35 30.09
N THR A 141 14.28 28.85 30.53
CA THR A 141 13.04 28.85 29.73
C THR A 141 13.21 29.50 28.36
N ASP A 142 13.89 30.66 28.28
CA ASP A 142 14.14 31.32 26.99
C ASP A 142 14.97 30.42 26.07
N THR A 143 16.02 29.80 26.59
CA THR A 143 16.85 28.83 25.86
C THR A 143 16.04 27.61 25.40
N PHE A 144 15.09 27.14 26.22
CA PHE A 144 14.20 26.04 25.87
C PHE A 144 13.29 26.42 24.70
N ASN A 145 12.63 27.59 24.78
CA ASN A 145 11.76 28.09 23.72
C ASN A 145 12.55 28.32 22.41
N ASP A 146 13.78 28.85 22.48
CA ASP A 146 14.63 29.02 21.28
C ASP A 146 14.96 27.65 20.62
N GLN A 147 15.12 26.58 21.42
CA GLN A 147 15.33 25.23 20.87
C GLN A 147 14.03 24.63 20.35
N ASP A 148 12.88 24.92 20.95
CA ASP A 148 11.56 24.50 20.48
C ASP A 148 11.26 25.10 19.10
N ASP A 149 11.46 26.41 18.94
CA ASP A 149 11.40 27.10 17.64
C ASP A 149 12.34 26.44 16.61
N SER A 150 13.55 26.07 17.05
CA SER A 150 14.52 25.38 16.20
C SER A 150 14.07 23.98 15.76
N PHE A 151 13.34 23.26 16.62
CA PHE A 151 12.75 21.95 16.30
C PHE A 151 11.56 22.11 15.35
N THR A 152 10.70 23.10 15.54
CA THR A 152 9.64 23.44 14.58
C THR A 152 10.22 23.78 13.21
N ASP A 153 11.27 24.61 13.16
CA ASP A 153 11.96 24.93 11.90
C ASP A 153 12.58 23.68 11.26
N LEU A 154 13.13 22.77 12.07
CA LEU A 154 13.66 21.48 11.61
C LEU A 154 12.58 20.67 10.91
N THR A 155 11.40 20.49 11.52
CA THR A 155 10.33 19.66 10.96
C THR A 155 9.74 20.26 9.69
N VAL A 156 9.50 21.59 9.67
CA VAL A 156 9.03 22.32 8.49
C VAL A 156 10.03 22.21 7.34
N LYS A 157 11.33 22.36 7.62
CA LYS A 157 12.38 22.30 6.60
C LYS A 157 12.62 20.89 6.06
N ALA A 158 12.29 19.84 6.81
CA ALA A 158 12.26 18.48 6.27
C ALA A 158 11.18 18.33 5.18
N GLY A 159 10.00 18.92 5.39
CA GLY A 159 8.94 18.99 4.37
C GLY A 159 9.41 19.66 3.08
N ASP A 160 10.13 20.78 3.19
CA ASP A 160 10.77 21.45 2.04
C ASP A 160 11.76 20.53 1.30
N ARG A 161 12.48 19.65 2.01
CA ARG A 161 13.43 18.72 1.40
C ARG A 161 12.73 17.62 0.63
N LEU A 162 11.68 17.03 1.23
CA LEU A 162 10.83 16.04 0.58
C LEU A 162 10.22 16.61 -0.71
N ASN A 163 9.64 17.81 -0.63
CA ASN A 163 9.07 18.51 -1.78
C ASN A 163 10.07 18.81 -2.90
N LYS A 164 11.37 18.87 -2.58
CA LYS A 164 12.47 19.11 -3.54
C LYS A 164 13.24 17.84 -3.89
N ARG A 165 12.77 16.67 -3.43
CA ARG A 165 13.43 15.36 -3.56
C ARG A 165 14.91 15.38 -3.21
N LEU A 166 15.26 16.10 -2.15
CA LEU A 166 16.63 16.10 -1.65
C LEU A 166 16.87 14.83 -0.84
N LEU A 167 18.09 14.30 -0.95
CA LEU A 167 18.54 13.17 -0.14
C LEU A 167 18.35 13.45 1.35
N ASP A 168 18.07 12.42 2.13
CA ASP A 168 18.03 12.55 3.58
C ASP A 168 19.41 12.88 4.15
N LEU A 169 19.40 13.47 5.35
CA LEU A 169 20.58 13.78 6.15
C LEU A 169 20.30 13.41 7.62
N SER A 170 21.34 13.42 8.45
CA SER A 170 21.12 13.38 9.90
C SER A 170 20.33 14.61 10.37
N ALA A 171 19.51 14.45 11.40
CA ALA A 171 18.79 15.56 12.04
C ALA A 171 19.76 16.65 12.55
N ARG A 172 20.97 16.28 13.00
CA ARG A 172 22.05 17.24 13.34
C ARG A 172 22.41 18.14 12.15
N SER A 173 22.50 17.58 10.95
CA SER A 173 22.75 18.35 9.74
C SER A 173 21.56 19.28 9.45
N GLY A 174 20.34 18.82 9.72
CA GLY A 174 19.14 19.64 9.64
C GLY A 174 19.15 20.83 10.58
N TYR A 175 19.41 20.60 11.87
CA TYR A 175 19.57 21.67 12.87
C TYR A 175 20.61 22.70 12.41
N SER A 176 21.74 22.23 11.90
CA SER A 176 22.79 23.12 11.39
C SER A 176 22.34 23.97 10.18
N LEU A 177 21.42 23.47 9.35
CA LEU A 177 20.90 24.18 8.18
C LEU A 177 19.80 25.17 8.55
N VAL A 178 19.06 24.94 9.63
CA VAL A 178 18.12 25.93 10.20
C VAL A 178 18.80 26.91 11.14
N GLY A 179 20.10 26.72 11.41
CA GLY A 179 20.93 27.66 12.16
C GLY A 179 21.11 27.30 13.64
N SER A 180 20.52 26.21 14.12
CA SER A 180 20.68 25.75 15.51
C SER A 180 21.93 24.89 15.68
N LYS A 181 22.76 25.27 16.66
CA LYS A 181 24.00 24.57 17.05
C LYS A 181 24.19 24.71 18.57
N PRO A 182 23.57 23.85 19.39
CA PRO A 182 23.71 23.90 20.84
C PRO A 182 25.16 23.82 21.31
N LEU A 183 25.63 24.83 22.05
CA LEU A 183 27.02 24.93 22.56
C LEU A 183 27.09 24.80 24.08
N THR A 184 26.06 25.26 24.77
CA THR A 184 25.94 25.23 26.23
C THR A 184 25.20 23.98 26.69
N HIS A 185 25.43 23.56 27.93
CA HIS A 185 24.73 22.43 28.53
C HIS A 185 23.21 22.65 28.58
N THR A 186 22.76 23.89 28.81
CA THR A 186 21.33 24.23 28.79
C THR A 186 20.73 24.10 27.39
N GLU A 187 21.39 24.59 26.34
CA GLU A 187 20.92 24.40 24.95
C GLU A 187 20.91 22.91 24.58
N GLN A 188 21.95 22.16 24.98
CA GLN A 188 22.06 20.74 24.68
C GLN A 188 20.98 19.90 25.41
N THR A 189 20.62 20.26 26.63
CA THR A 189 19.54 19.62 27.38
C THR A 189 18.16 19.98 26.84
N SER A 190 17.95 21.23 26.41
CA SER A 190 16.71 21.62 25.74
C SER A 190 16.52 20.86 24.42
N GLU A 191 17.55 20.77 23.58
CA GLU A 191 17.49 19.96 22.34
C GLU A 191 17.33 18.46 22.63
N TYR A 192 17.96 17.94 23.70
CA TYR A 192 17.75 16.56 24.12
C TYR A 192 16.27 16.29 24.43
N TYR A 193 15.60 17.20 25.13
CA TYR A 193 14.18 17.06 25.47
C TYR A 193 13.29 17.00 24.23
N LEU A 194 13.60 17.81 23.22
CA LEU A 194 12.80 17.92 22.00
C LEU A 194 13.09 16.81 20.98
N PHE A 195 14.23 16.12 21.10
CA PHE A 195 14.66 15.13 20.11
C PHE A 195 15.00 13.77 20.72
N ASP A 196 16.08 13.69 21.50
CA ASP A 196 16.62 12.42 22.02
C ASP A 196 15.64 11.71 22.95
N TRP A 197 14.83 12.48 23.67
CA TRP A 197 13.80 11.96 24.56
C TRP A 197 12.73 11.22 23.76
N GLU A 198 12.20 11.79 22.68
CA GLU A 198 11.16 11.12 21.88
C GLU A 198 11.74 9.96 21.04
N TYR A 199 12.85 10.22 20.33
CA TYR A 199 13.39 9.29 19.34
C TYR A 199 14.40 8.27 19.89
N ALA A 200 14.67 8.35 21.19
CA ALA A 200 15.62 7.51 21.93
C ALA A 200 17.06 7.46 21.34
N GLN A 201 17.40 8.38 20.45
CA GLN A 201 18.69 8.51 19.78
C GLN A 201 19.03 9.97 19.48
N THR A 202 20.31 10.24 19.30
CA THR A 202 20.79 11.59 19.04
C THR A 202 20.42 12.10 17.64
N PRO A 203 20.46 13.42 17.39
CA PRO A 203 20.25 13.97 16.06
C PRO A 203 21.35 13.55 15.07
N GLU A 204 22.54 13.18 15.56
CA GLU A 204 23.64 12.65 14.76
C GLU A 204 23.32 11.30 14.14
N GLU A 205 22.59 10.46 14.87
CA GLU A 205 22.27 9.08 14.49
C GLU A 205 20.95 8.98 13.74
N SER A 206 20.02 9.90 13.99
CA SER A 206 18.67 9.84 13.46
C SER A 206 18.52 10.54 12.10
N SER A 207 17.69 9.96 11.24
CA SER A 207 17.19 10.58 10.01
C SER A 207 16.46 11.89 10.31
N TRP A 208 16.75 12.93 9.53
CA TRP A 208 16.00 14.19 9.59
C TRP A 208 14.60 14.02 9.00
N ILE A 209 14.49 13.44 7.80
CA ILE A 209 13.22 13.28 7.12
C ILE A 209 12.27 12.37 7.91
N ALA A 210 12.73 11.20 8.35
CA ALA A 210 11.88 10.24 9.02
C ALA A 210 11.38 10.75 10.39
N SER A 211 12.26 11.37 11.20
CA SER A 211 11.85 11.96 12.49
C SER A 211 10.83 13.08 12.30
N SER A 212 11.03 13.94 11.31
CA SER A 212 10.10 15.05 11.03
C SER A 212 8.75 14.55 10.51
N LEU A 213 8.73 13.56 9.62
CA LEU A 213 7.48 12.93 9.17
C LEU A 213 6.73 12.28 10.33
N ASN A 214 7.46 11.57 11.17
CA ASN A 214 6.92 10.93 12.35
C ASN A 214 6.31 11.95 13.32
N ASN A 215 7.01 13.06 13.60
CA ASN A 215 6.47 14.16 14.39
C ASN A 215 5.18 14.72 13.78
N ASN A 216 5.23 15.10 12.50
CA ASN A 216 4.10 15.76 11.83
C ASN A 216 2.86 14.85 11.76
N PHE A 217 3.02 13.58 11.38
CA PHE A 217 1.90 12.64 11.30
C PHE A 217 1.35 12.24 12.67
N THR A 218 2.09 12.41 13.76
CA THR A 218 1.55 12.16 15.10
C THR A 218 0.92 13.42 15.69
N PHE A 219 1.61 14.57 15.63
CA PHE A 219 1.28 15.74 16.43
C PHE A 219 0.68 16.92 15.66
N ASP A 220 0.89 17.05 14.35
CA ASP A 220 0.49 18.21 13.57
C ASP A 220 -0.77 17.92 12.72
N PRO A 221 -1.96 18.41 13.12
CA PRO A 221 -3.19 18.17 12.38
C PRO A 221 -3.21 18.78 10.97
N ASP A 222 -2.50 19.90 10.77
CA ASP A 222 -2.42 20.59 9.46
C ASP A 222 -1.58 19.78 8.46
N MET A 223 -0.69 18.93 8.97
CA MET A 223 0.13 17.99 8.20
C MET A 223 -0.43 16.56 8.18
N GLY A 224 -1.68 16.38 8.63
CA GLY A 224 -2.39 15.10 8.59
C GLY A 224 -2.19 14.21 9.82
N GLY A 225 -1.68 14.77 10.91
CA GLY A 225 -1.60 14.11 12.22
C GLY A 225 -2.85 14.27 13.09
N PHE A 226 -2.73 13.94 14.37
CA PHE A 226 -3.88 13.82 15.28
C PHE A 226 -4.11 15.10 16.11
N SER A 227 -3.14 15.47 16.94
CA SER A 227 -3.18 16.59 17.90
C SER A 227 -1.83 16.70 18.61
N GLU A 228 -1.49 17.86 19.15
CA GLU A 228 -0.32 18.06 20.01
C GLU A 228 -0.53 17.50 21.43
N ASP A 229 -1.78 17.20 21.80
CA ASP A 229 -2.13 16.74 23.14
C ASP A 229 -1.63 15.31 23.40
N ASN A 230 -1.09 15.12 24.60
CA ASN A 230 -0.58 13.85 25.09
C ASN A 230 -1.33 13.45 26.37
N LEU A 231 -1.85 12.22 26.43
CA LEU A 231 -2.53 11.71 27.62
C LEU A 231 -1.71 10.61 28.29
N LEU A 232 -1.25 10.87 29.52
CA LEU A 232 -0.58 9.90 30.38
C LEU A 232 -1.58 8.89 30.93
N CYS A 233 -1.25 7.60 30.90
CA CYS A 233 -1.99 6.55 31.58
C CYS A 233 -1.78 6.64 33.09
N ILE A 234 -2.87 6.87 33.82
CA ILE A 234 -2.91 6.91 35.29
C ILE A 234 -3.71 5.74 35.88
N ASP A 235 -4.20 4.84 35.02
CA ASP A 235 -5.00 3.69 35.42
C ASP A 235 -4.15 2.65 36.17
N GLN A 236 -4.57 2.30 37.38
CA GLN A 236 -3.84 1.34 38.22
C GLN A 236 -3.96 -0.12 37.74
N ARG A 237 -4.85 -0.42 36.79
CA ARG A 237 -4.85 -1.69 36.04
C ARG A 237 -3.67 -1.76 35.05
N GLY A 238 -3.14 -0.61 34.66
CA GLY A 238 -2.01 -0.43 33.75
C GLY A 238 -2.40 -0.32 32.28
N PHE A 239 -1.56 0.33 31.47
CA PHE A 239 -1.89 0.74 30.11
C PHE A 239 -2.14 -0.44 29.17
N LYS A 240 -1.43 -1.56 29.38
CA LYS A 240 -1.64 -2.84 28.68
C LYS A 240 -3.08 -3.37 28.74
N THR A 241 -3.87 -2.90 29.71
CA THR A 241 -5.31 -3.22 29.82
C THR A 241 -6.06 -2.94 28.53
N ILE A 242 -5.69 -1.91 27.75
CA ILE A 242 -6.39 -1.60 26.50
C ILE A 242 -6.34 -2.79 25.51
N ILE A 243 -5.19 -3.45 25.39
CA ILE A 243 -4.99 -4.56 24.45
C ILE A 243 -5.48 -5.87 25.05
N GLN A 244 -5.33 -6.06 26.37
CA GLN A 244 -5.84 -7.25 27.05
C GLN A 244 -7.37 -7.30 27.04
N ALA A 245 -8.03 -6.16 27.25
CA ALA A 245 -9.49 -6.05 27.19
C ALA A 245 -10.00 -6.19 25.75
N GLU A 246 -9.33 -5.57 24.77
CA GLU A 246 -9.66 -5.73 23.35
C GLU A 246 -9.55 -7.20 22.92
N ALA A 247 -8.46 -7.88 23.28
CA ALA A 247 -8.26 -9.29 23.01
C ALA A 247 -9.36 -10.17 23.61
N ALA A 248 -9.79 -9.88 24.84
CA ALA A 248 -10.79 -10.68 25.56
C ALA A 248 -12.19 -10.65 24.92
N GLU A 249 -12.49 -9.67 24.05
CA GLU A 249 -13.77 -9.61 23.34
C GLU A 249 -13.93 -10.69 22.26
N PHE A 250 -12.82 -11.17 21.68
CA PHE A 250 -12.86 -12.05 20.52
C PHE A 250 -11.93 -13.28 20.59
N LEU A 251 -10.83 -13.23 21.34
CA LEU A 251 -9.93 -14.37 21.48
C LEU A 251 -10.49 -15.42 22.42
N THR A 252 -10.44 -16.68 21.98
CA THR A 252 -10.69 -17.84 22.84
C THR A 252 -9.39 -18.36 23.46
N PRO A 253 -9.45 -19.11 24.58
CA PRO A 253 -8.27 -19.76 25.16
C PRO A 253 -7.54 -20.68 24.18
N GLN A 254 -8.23 -21.26 23.19
CA GLN A 254 -7.63 -22.13 22.18
C GLN A 254 -6.87 -21.35 21.09
N GLN A 255 -7.14 -20.06 20.94
CA GLN A 255 -6.49 -19.16 20.00
C GLN A 255 -5.36 -18.34 20.65
N THR A 256 -5.07 -18.57 21.93
CA THR A 256 -4.00 -17.86 22.65
C THR A 256 -3.08 -18.87 23.32
N MET A 257 -1.78 -18.79 23.05
CA MET A 257 -0.76 -19.65 23.62
C MET A 257 0.31 -18.78 24.28
N LEU A 258 0.20 -18.63 25.60
CA LEU A 258 1.12 -17.85 26.43
C LEU A 258 2.29 -18.74 26.91
N ASN A 259 3.32 -18.13 27.49
CA ASN A 259 4.54 -18.82 27.95
C ASN A 259 5.21 -19.66 26.84
N SER A 260 5.09 -19.20 25.60
CA SER A 260 5.43 -19.96 24.41
C SER A 260 6.45 -19.19 23.59
N THR A 261 7.72 -19.35 23.95
CA THR A 261 8.82 -18.67 23.27
C THR A 261 9.18 -19.41 21.99
N VAL A 262 9.09 -18.73 20.86
CA VAL A 262 9.52 -19.25 19.56
C VAL A 262 11.05 -19.33 19.54
N LYS A 263 11.57 -20.46 19.06
CA LYS A 263 13.00 -20.74 18.93
C LYS A 263 13.44 -20.82 17.46
N ALA A 264 12.64 -21.45 16.61
CA ALA A 264 12.93 -21.59 15.19
C ALA A 264 11.65 -21.55 14.36
N ILE A 265 11.78 -21.06 13.12
CA ILE A 265 10.71 -21.00 12.12
C ILE A 265 11.24 -21.63 10.83
N SER A 266 10.69 -22.79 10.49
CA SER A 266 10.97 -23.47 9.23
C SER A 266 9.82 -23.20 8.24
N TYR A 267 10.14 -22.83 7.01
CA TYR A 267 9.12 -22.44 6.02
C TYR A 267 9.44 -22.95 4.62
N THR A 268 8.37 -23.27 3.90
CA THR A 268 8.39 -23.77 2.52
C THR A 268 7.26 -23.10 1.74
N LYS A 269 7.04 -23.46 0.47
CA LYS A 269 5.88 -22.96 -0.29
C LYS A 269 4.57 -23.58 0.16
N GLU A 270 4.65 -24.68 0.91
CA GLU A 270 3.53 -25.49 1.37
C GLU A 270 3.03 -25.07 2.76
N GLY A 271 3.85 -24.40 3.57
CA GLY A 271 3.47 -23.96 4.92
C GLY A 271 4.65 -23.60 5.81
N VAL A 272 4.35 -23.42 7.10
CA VAL A 272 5.28 -22.99 8.14
C VAL A 272 5.21 -23.94 9.35
N GLU A 273 6.37 -24.28 9.89
CA GLU A 273 6.56 -25.00 11.14
C GLU A 273 7.30 -24.09 12.14
N VAL A 274 6.79 -23.98 13.36
CA VAL A 274 7.33 -23.12 14.42
C VAL A 274 7.72 -24.01 15.61
N GLU A 275 9.01 -24.07 15.93
CA GLU A 275 9.54 -24.76 17.10
C GLU A 275 9.60 -23.79 18.30
N LEU A 276 9.04 -24.21 19.43
CA LEU A 276 9.13 -23.50 20.70
C LEU A 276 10.33 -23.96 21.52
N THR A 277 10.77 -23.15 22.48
CA THR A 277 11.93 -23.46 23.35
C THR A 277 11.75 -24.72 24.19
N ASP A 278 10.51 -25.16 24.45
CA ASP A 278 10.20 -26.39 25.18
C ASP A 278 10.21 -27.66 24.29
N GLY A 279 10.47 -27.50 22.98
CA GLY A 279 10.48 -28.57 21.98
C GLY A 279 9.13 -28.84 21.32
N THR A 280 8.07 -28.08 21.67
CA THR A 280 6.78 -28.15 20.98
C THR A 280 6.90 -27.61 19.57
N SER A 281 6.34 -28.31 18.59
CA SER A 281 6.24 -27.85 17.19
C SER A 281 4.80 -27.53 16.82
N LEU A 282 4.60 -26.38 16.17
CA LEU A 282 3.32 -25.87 15.68
C LEU A 282 3.37 -25.76 14.15
N ASN A 283 2.38 -26.31 13.46
CA ASN A 283 2.29 -26.23 11.99
C ASN A 283 1.15 -25.32 11.58
N ALA A 284 1.36 -24.55 10.51
CA ALA A 284 0.36 -23.67 9.94
C ALA A 284 0.57 -23.41 8.45
N ASP A 285 -0.48 -22.93 7.78
CA ASP A 285 -0.42 -22.52 6.37
C ASP A 285 0.32 -21.18 6.22
N TYR A 286 0.24 -20.30 7.22
CA TYR A 286 0.90 -18.99 7.24
C TYR A 286 1.39 -18.67 8.66
N ALA A 287 2.45 -17.86 8.74
CA ALA A 287 2.85 -17.24 10.00
C ALA A 287 3.06 -15.72 9.82
N LEU A 288 2.48 -14.95 10.74
CA LEU A 288 2.70 -13.51 10.88
C LEU A 288 3.70 -13.26 12.00
N VAL A 289 4.90 -12.84 11.63
CA VAL A 289 6.00 -12.51 12.53
C VAL A 289 5.83 -11.06 12.99
N THR A 290 5.64 -10.86 14.29
CA THR A 290 5.52 -9.52 14.91
C THR A 290 6.62 -9.21 15.92
N PHE A 291 7.74 -9.92 15.78
CA PHE A 291 8.92 -9.71 16.62
C PHE A 291 9.45 -8.29 16.44
N SER A 292 10.01 -7.76 17.52
CA SER A 292 10.73 -6.50 17.45
C SER A 292 11.91 -6.59 16.47
N VAL A 293 12.26 -5.48 15.81
CA VAL A 293 13.40 -5.49 14.87
C VAL A 293 14.71 -5.91 15.55
N GLY A 294 14.87 -5.62 16.84
CA GLY A 294 16.03 -6.05 17.63
C GLY A 294 16.10 -7.57 17.78
N VAL A 295 14.97 -8.27 17.95
CA VAL A 295 14.94 -9.74 17.94
C VAL A 295 15.33 -10.27 16.56
N LEU A 296 14.83 -9.66 15.48
CA LEU A 296 15.17 -10.04 14.11
C LEU A 296 16.65 -9.78 13.75
N GLN A 297 17.28 -8.81 14.42
CA GLN A 297 18.69 -8.47 14.24
C GLN A 297 19.65 -9.41 14.99
N ASN A 298 19.14 -10.24 15.89
CA ASN A 298 19.91 -11.14 16.74
C ASN A 298 19.54 -12.61 16.47
N ASP A 299 20.36 -13.53 16.97
CA ASP A 299 20.16 -14.98 16.80
C ASP A 299 19.12 -15.57 17.77
N ASP A 300 18.15 -14.76 18.22
CA ASP A 300 17.13 -15.20 19.20
C ASP A 300 16.10 -16.15 18.57
N VAL A 301 15.87 -16.05 17.25
CA VAL A 301 14.99 -16.94 16.48
C VAL A 301 15.70 -17.38 15.20
N ALA A 302 15.82 -18.68 15.00
CA ALA A 302 16.38 -19.23 13.76
C ALA A 302 15.32 -19.27 12.65
N PHE A 303 15.71 -18.92 11.42
CA PHE A 303 14.87 -19.04 10.22
C PHE A 303 15.47 -20.10 9.29
N GLU A 304 14.66 -21.07 8.86
CA GLU A 304 15.08 -22.15 7.96
C GLU A 304 14.13 -22.28 6.74
N PRO A 305 14.58 -21.96 5.51
CA PRO A 305 15.90 -21.43 5.16
C PRO A 305 16.15 -20.03 5.76
N VAL A 306 17.40 -19.56 5.68
CA VAL A 306 17.73 -18.19 6.11
C VAL A 306 16.93 -17.19 5.28
N LEU A 307 16.50 -16.09 5.90
CA LEU A 307 15.78 -15.02 5.23
C LEU A 307 16.57 -14.48 4.02
N PRO A 308 15.92 -14.09 2.92
CA PRO A 308 16.62 -13.56 1.75
C PRO A 308 17.48 -12.32 2.06
N ASP A 309 18.55 -12.09 1.30
CA ASP A 309 19.50 -10.99 1.51
C ASP A 309 18.81 -9.61 1.61
N TRP A 310 17.82 -9.35 0.75
CA TRP A 310 17.06 -8.09 0.76
C TRP A 310 16.26 -7.87 2.06
N LYS A 311 15.81 -8.95 2.71
CA LYS A 311 15.10 -8.92 3.98
C LYS A 311 16.08 -8.70 5.13
N GLN A 312 17.22 -9.38 5.10
CA GLN A 312 18.28 -9.20 6.08
C GLN A 312 18.83 -7.77 6.05
N GLU A 313 19.06 -7.21 4.85
CA GLU A 313 19.49 -5.83 4.69
C GLU A 313 18.48 -4.85 5.30
N ALA A 314 17.18 -5.03 5.03
CA ALA A 314 16.12 -4.23 5.62
C ALA A 314 16.11 -4.30 7.16
N ILE A 315 16.21 -5.51 7.73
CA ILE A 315 16.28 -5.73 9.18
C ILE A 315 17.48 -4.99 9.78
N GLN A 316 18.66 -5.09 9.16
CA GLN A 316 19.89 -4.47 9.67
C GLN A 316 19.97 -2.96 9.42
N SER A 317 19.15 -2.42 8.51
CA SER A 317 19.12 -0.99 8.19
C SER A 317 18.40 -0.13 9.23
N ILE A 318 17.64 -0.72 10.16
CA ILE A 318 16.85 0.01 11.16
C ILE A 318 17.58 0.02 12.50
N THR A 319 17.56 1.12 13.23
CA THR A 319 18.16 1.17 14.56
C THR A 319 17.16 0.72 15.61
N MET A 320 17.51 -0.29 16.42
CA MET A 320 16.77 -0.60 17.65
C MET A 320 17.29 0.29 18.78
N ALA A 321 16.52 1.34 19.12
CA ALA A 321 16.88 2.31 20.15
C ALA A 321 16.59 1.76 21.56
N THR A 322 17.24 2.35 22.57
CA THR A 322 17.01 1.99 23.98
C THR A 322 16.62 3.24 24.78
N TYR A 323 15.52 3.13 25.50
CA TYR A 323 14.91 4.15 26.34
C TYR A 323 14.62 3.51 27.70
N THR A 324 15.21 4.04 28.77
CA THR A 324 15.09 3.49 30.13
C THR A 324 14.49 4.51 31.09
N LYS A 325 13.42 4.11 31.79
CA LYS A 325 12.82 4.85 32.90
C LYS A 325 13.30 4.30 34.23
N ILE A 326 13.80 5.17 35.09
CA ILE A 326 14.34 4.80 36.40
C ILE A 326 13.46 5.42 37.48
N PHE A 327 12.68 4.57 38.15
CA PHE A 327 11.68 4.96 39.13
C PHE A 327 12.24 4.93 40.54
N LEU A 328 11.92 5.96 41.32
CA LEU A 328 12.27 6.08 42.73
C LEU A 328 11.01 6.44 43.51
N GLN A 329 10.72 5.67 44.56
CA GLN A 329 9.70 6.04 45.53
C GLN A 329 10.36 6.53 46.81
N PHE A 330 9.95 7.68 47.31
CA PHE A 330 10.54 8.28 48.51
C PHE A 330 9.58 8.31 49.71
N PRO A 331 10.12 8.40 50.94
CA PRO A 331 9.30 8.56 52.14
C PRO A 331 8.64 9.93 52.24
N GLU A 332 9.07 10.93 51.50
CA GLU A 332 8.45 12.25 51.42
C GLU A 332 8.74 12.89 50.06
N ASN A 333 7.88 13.82 49.65
CA ASN A 333 8.10 14.61 48.44
C ASN A 333 8.97 15.83 48.80
N PHE A 334 10.07 16.01 48.09
CA PHE A 334 11.04 17.10 48.29
C PHE A 334 11.43 17.82 46.98
N TRP A 335 10.85 17.41 45.85
CA TRP A 335 11.26 17.87 44.52
C TRP A 335 10.32 18.97 43.98
N PHE A 336 10.28 19.12 42.66
CA PHE A 336 9.50 20.13 41.95
C PHE A 336 7.99 19.82 41.97
N GLU A 337 7.17 20.87 41.94
CA GLU A 337 5.70 20.79 41.89
C GLU A 337 5.16 20.65 40.46
N THR A 338 5.98 20.92 39.43
CA THR A 338 5.60 20.76 38.03
C THR A 338 5.49 19.28 37.64
N GLU A 339 4.86 18.99 36.51
CA GLU A 339 4.74 17.62 36.01
C GLU A 339 6.11 17.07 35.59
N MET A 340 6.94 17.93 34.99
CA MET A 340 8.24 17.60 34.41
C MET A 340 9.35 18.49 34.99
N ALA A 341 10.59 18.01 34.92
CA ALA A 341 11.77 18.84 35.11
C ALA A 341 12.95 18.43 34.22
N LEU A 342 13.78 19.40 33.84
CA LEU A 342 15.01 19.18 33.10
C LEU A 342 16.24 19.44 33.95
N TYR A 343 17.23 18.54 33.85
CA TYR A 343 18.53 18.66 34.48
C TYR A 343 19.62 18.81 33.42
N ALA A 344 20.33 19.94 33.45
CA ALA A 344 21.41 20.25 32.53
C ALA A 344 22.78 19.89 33.13
N ASP A 345 23.28 18.71 32.77
CA ASP A 345 24.62 18.26 33.13
C ASP A 345 25.69 18.78 32.17
N ARG A 346 26.97 18.67 32.55
CA ARG A 346 28.11 18.93 31.65
C ARG A 346 28.22 17.88 30.54
N GLU A 347 27.58 16.73 30.71
CA GLU A 347 27.52 15.63 29.75
C GLU A 347 26.08 15.43 29.25
N ARG A 348 25.85 15.61 27.94
CA ARG A 348 24.52 15.41 27.33
C ARG A 348 24.01 13.99 27.60
N GLY A 349 22.71 13.86 27.91
CA GLY A 349 22.07 12.56 28.14
C GLY A 349 22.24 11.99 29.54
N LYS A 350 22.99 12.67 30.42
CA LYS A 350 23.16 12.26 31.80
C LYS A 350 21.97 12.66 32.68
N TYR A 351 21.01 11.74 32.78
CA TYR A 351 19.79 11.88 33.60
C TYR A 351 19.01 13.19 33.39
N PRO A 352 18.71 13.58 32.13
CA PRO A 352 18.23 14.93 31.83
C PRO A 352 16.74 15.15 32.09
N VAL A 353 15.87 14.14 31.91
CA VAL A 353 14.41 14.35 31.93
C VAL A 353 13.77 13.63 33.09
N TRP A 354 13.17 14.40 34.00
CA TRP A 354 12.52 13.93 35.22
C TRP A 354 11.01 14.16 35.13
N GLN A 355 10.22 13.19 35.61
CA GLN A 355 8.76 13.30 35.68
C GLN A 355 8.27 12.91 37.08
N SER A 356 7.40 13.75 37.65
CA SER A 356 6.76 13.51 38.93
C SER A 356 5.45 12.75 38.71
N LEU A 357 5.36 11.51 39.19
CA LEU A 357 4.08 10.78 39.22
C LEU A 357 3.24 11.17 40.44
N ASP A 358 3.82 11.85 41.43
CA ASP A 358 3.12 12.36 42.62
C ASP A 358 2.31 13.65 42.35
N HIS A 359 2.35 14.18 41.13
CA HIS A 359 1.56 15.34 40.73
C HIS A 359 0.06 15.13 41.00
N ILE A 360 -0.66 16.20 41.34
CA ILE A 360 -2.05 16.15 41.81
C ILE A 360 -3.00 15.49 40.81
N ASP A 361 -2.72 15.65 39.51
CA ASP A 361 -3.52 15.10 38.43
C ASP A 361 -3.11 13.68 38.00
N PHE A 362 -1.99 13.16 38.51
CA PHE A 362 -1.48 11.83 38.15
C PHE A 362 -1.77 10.80 39.24
N LEU A 363 -0.77 10.45 40.06
CA LEU A 363 -0.86 9.48 41.15
C LEU A 363 -0.58 10.19 42.48
N PRO A 364 -1.48 11.07 42.95
CA PRO A 364 -1.25 11.86 44.16
C PRO A 364 -1.02 10.98 45.39
N GLY A 365 0.06 11.28 46.13
CA GLY A 365 0.48 10.53 47.30
C GLY A 365 1.35 9.30 46.98
N SER A 366 1.66 9.05 45.70
CA SER A 366 2.57 7.98 45.29
C SER A 366 3.99 8.19 45.78
N ARG A 367 4.43 9.45 45.87
CA ARG A 367 5.82 9.86 46.15
C ARG A 367 6.80 9.21 45.18
N ILE A 368 6.36 9.04 43.93
CA ILE A 368 7.18 8.47 42.86
C ILE A 368 7.62 9.57 41.91
N VAL A 369 8.91 9.60 41.64
CA VAL A 369 9.53 10.37 40.55
C VAL A 369 10.33 9.39 39.70
N PHE A 370 10.41 9.64 38.40
CA PHE A 370 11.31 8.88 37.55
C PHE A 370 12.14 9.76 36.64
N VAL A 371 13.31 9.26 36.27
CA VAL A 371 14.20 9.89 35.30
C VAL A 371 14.36 9.02 34.07
N THR A 372 14.43 9.66 32.90
CA THR A 372 14.65 9.01 31.62
C THR A 372 16.09 9.19 31.15
N VAL A 373 16.65 8.12 30.59
CA VAL A 373 17.89 8.11 29.81
C VAL A 373 17.68 7.36 28.48
N THR A 374 18.36 7.77 27.42
CA THR A 374 18.20 7.17 26.08
C THR A 374 19.54 6.80 25.42
N GLY A 375 19.48 6.16 24.26
CA GLY A 375 20.63 5.81 23.42
C GLY A 375 21.70 5.01 24.14
N ASP A 376 22.96 5.34 23.89
CA ASP A 376 24.10 4.65 24.50
C ASP A 376 24.20 4.86 26.01
N PHE A 377 23.67 5.98 26.53
CA PHE A 377 23.62 6.20 27.98
C PHE A 377 22.67 5.20 28.63
N SER A 378 21.50 4.95 28.02
CA SER A 378 20.58 3.90 28.45
C SER A 378 21.22 2.51 28.42
N LYS A 379 21.89 2.12 27.32
CA LYS A 379 22.61 0.83 27.24
C LYS A 379 23.66 0.68 28.34
N ARG A 380 24.41 1.75 28.64
CA ARG A 380 25.37 1.79 29.76
C ARG A 380 24.66 1.53 31.08
N ILE A 381 23.57 2.25 31.37
CA ILE A 381 22.81 2.11 32.61
C ILE A 381 22.25 0.70 32.78
N GLU A 382 21.68 0.11 31.74
CA GLU A 382 21.12 -1.24 31.81
C GLU A 382 22.19 -2.31 32.11
N ALA A 383 23.44 -2.07 31.70
CA ALA A 383 24.58 -2.95 31.98
C ALA A 383 25.15 -2.81 33.40
N LEU A 384 24.76 -1.78 34.16
CA LEU A 384 25.25 -1.57 35.52
C LEU A 384 24.43 -2.35 36.57
N PRO A 385 25.05 -2.68 37.72
CA PRO A 385 24.32 -3.16 38.90
C PRO A 385 23.36 -2.09 39.44
N ASP A 386 22.20 -2.52 39.96
CA ASP A 386 21.15 -1.61 40.46
C ASP A 386 21.67 -0.58 41.48
N GLU A 387 22.53 -0.99 42.40
CA GLU A 387 23.08 -0.09 43.42
C GLU A 387 24.00 1.01 42.85
N GLN A 388 24.70 0.72 41.75
CA GLN A 388 25.50 1.74 41.10
C GLN A 388 24.61 2.78 40.41
N VAL A 389 23.57 2.32 39.71
CA VAL A 389 22.59 3.21 39.07
C VAL A 389 21.88 4.06 40.12
N ARG A 390 21.45 3.44 41.23
CA ARG A 390 20.85 4.14 42.38
C ARG A 390 21.77 5.22 42.91
N SER A 391 23.05 4.91 43.14
CA SER A 391 24.03 5.88 43.62
C SER A 391 24.26 7.03 42.63
N GLU A 392 24.30 6.76 41.32
CA GLU A 392 24.43 7.80 40.29
C GLU A 392 23.22 8.74 40.33
N VAL A 393 22.01 8.20 40.36
CA VAL A 393 20.74 8.97 40.37
C VAL A 393 20.59 9.81 41.65
N LEU A 394 20.90 9.25 42.83
CA LEU A 394 20.88 10.00 44.09
C LEU A 394 21.94 11.11 44.13
N GLY A 395 23.08 10.90 43.44
CA GLY A 395 24.09 11.93 43.22
C GLY A 395 23.53 13.10 42.40
N ILE A 396 22.79 12.84 41.33
CA ILE A 396 22.13 13.88 40.54
C ILE A 396 21.08 14.63 41.37
N LEU A 397 20.24 13.94 42.13
CA LEU A 397 19.26 14.58 43.03
C LEU A 397 19.93 15.50 44.05
N SER A 398 21.09 15.10 44.58
CA SER A 398 21.87 15.95 45.50
C SER A 398 22.40 17.23 44.84
N LEU A 399 22.68 17.20 43.54
CA LEU A 399 23.07 18.38 42.76
C LEU A 399 21.86 19.27 42.46
N MET A 400 20.71 18.68 42.09
CA MET A 400 19.46 19.42 41.83
C MET A 400 18.95 20.12 43.10
N PHE A 401 19.09 19.49 44.27
CA PHE A 401 18.58 19.96 45.55
C PHE A 401 19.70 20.14 46.59
N PRO A 402 20.64 21.09 46.41
CA PRO A 402 21.85 21.20 47.23
C PRO A 402 21.57 21.55 48.70
N ASN A 403 20.38 22.07 49.00
CA ASN A 403 19.96 22.45 50.36
C ASN A 403 19.06 21.38 51.01
N THR A 404 18.87 20.23 50.37
CA THR A 404 18.01 19.15 50.84
C THR A 404 18.86 17.90 51.10
N THR A 405 18.71 17.30 52.29
CA THR A 405 19.26 15.96 52.52
C THR A 405 18.35 14.96 51.81
N ILE A 406 18.80 14.39 50.70
CA ILE A 406 18.01 13.43 49.92
C ILE A 406 17.77 12.18 50.78
N PRO A 407 16.51 11.81 51.06
CA PRO A 407 16.22 10.59 51.81
C PRO A 407 16.53 9.35 50.97
N GLU A 408 16.76 8.22 51.62
CA GLU A 408 16.87 6.94 50.91
C GLU A 408 15.51 6.56 50.28
N PRO A 409 15.49 6.10 49.01
CA PRO A 409 14.26 5.63 48.40
C PRO A 409 13.74 4.36 49.10
N ILE A 410 12.43 4.29 49.26
CA ILE A 410 11.68 3.12 49.76
C ILE A 410 11.74 1.99 48.73
N ASP A 411 11.66 2.35 47.45
CA ASP A 411 11.70 1.40 46.35
C ASP A 411 12.40 2.04 45.14
N PHE A 412 13.09 1.22 44.35
CA PHE A 412 13.93 1.64 43.24
C PHE A 412 13.87 0.58 42.14
N PHE A 413 13.52 0.99 40.92
CA PHE A 413 13.32 0.06 39.82
C PHE A 413 13.61 0.70 38.47
N PHE A 414 14.21 -0.06 37.56
CA PHE A 414 14.27 0.26 36.14
C PHE A 414 14.24 -1.01 35.29
N PRO A 415 13.59 -1.01 34.12
CA PRO A 415 13.59 -2.14 33.20
C PRO A 415 14.93 -2.22 32.46
N ARG A 416 15.23 -3.41 31.93
CA ARG A 416 16.39 -3.66 31.05
C ARG A 416 15.91 -4.10 29.67
N TRP A 417 15.53 -3.15 28.82
CA TRP A 417 14.96 -3.42 27.51
C TRP A 417 16.00 -3.95 26.51
N HIS A 418 17.22 -3.38 26.51
CA HIS A 418 18.30 -3.71 25.59
C HIS A 418 18.77 -5.16 25.76
N SER A 419 18.97 -5.60 27.00
CA SER A 419 19.44 -6.97 27.28
C SER A 419 18.34 -8.02 27.29
N ASN A 420 17.06 -7.63 27.18
CA ASN A 420 15.96 -8.57 27.20
C ASN A 420 15.85 -9.27 25.83
N PRO A 421 16.03 -10.60 25.75
CA PRO A 421 16.02 -11.32 24.47
C PRO A 421 14.66 -11.31 23.75
N LEU A 422 13.58 -10.92 24.42
CA LEU A 422 12.25 -10.80 23.79
C LEU A 422 12.07 -9.48 23.03
N PHE A 423 12.95 -8.49 23.23
CA PHE A 423 12.80 -7.15 22.68
C PHE A 423 14.09 -6.54 22.12
N ARG A 424 15.25 -6.81 22.74
CA ARG A 424 16.57 -6.29 22.35
C ARG A 424 16.65 -4.76 22.26
N GLY A 425 15.75 -4.05 22.94
CA GLY A 425 15.63 -2.60 22.93
C GLY A 425 14.20 -2.14 23.22
N SER A 426 13.98 -0.83 23.13
CA SER A 426 12.71 -0.19 23.46
C SER A 426 11.84 -0.02 22.22
N TYR A 427 12.33 0.65 21.19
CA TYR A 427 11.61 0.84 19.93
C TYR A 427 12.52 1.26 18.78
N SER A 428 12.00 1.21 17.56
CA SER A 428 12.79 1.54 16.37
C SER A 428 13.04 3.03 16.22
N ASN A 429 14.18 3.35 15.60
CA ASN A 429 14.58 4.65 15.13
C ASN A 429 15.13 4.50 13.71
N MET A 430 14.85 5.47 12.83
CA MET A 430 15.36 5.46 11.46
C MET A 430 16.73 6.16 11.42
N PRO A 431 17.81 5.48 10.98
CA PRO A 431 19.14 6.08 11.00
C PRO A 431 19.31 7.14 9.92
N ALA A 432 20.35 7.96 9.99
CA ALA A 432 20.65 9.00 9.00
C ALA A 432 20.80 8.51 7.53
N ALA A 433 21.05 7.21 7.33
CA ALA A 433 21.07 6.57 6.01
C ALA A 433 19.70 5.99 5.59
N TYR A 434 18.62 6.54 6.14
CA TYR A 434 17.25 6.07 5.94
C TYR A 434 16.84 6.04 4.46
N VAL A 435 16.22 4.93 4.06
CA VAL A 435 15.55 4.76 2.76
C VAL A 435 14.24 4.03 3.01
N THR A 436 13.13 4.60 2.53
CA THR A 436 11.77 4.06 2.69
C THR A 436 11.63 2.61 2.21
N ALA A 437 12.33 2.25 1.13
CA ALA A 437 12.35 0.90 0.57
C ALA A 437 12.80 -0.19 1.57
N HIS A 438 13.60 0.15 2.59
CA HIS A 438 13.94 -0.82 3.64
C HIS A 438 12.74 -1.17 4.52
N GLN A 439 11.86 -0.22 4.83
CA GLN A 439 10.63 -0.52 5.60
C GLN A 439 9.64 -1.32 4.75
N ASP A 440 9.59 -1.07 3.44
CA ASP A 440 8.82 -1.89 2.50
C ASP A 440 9.34 -3.32 2.44
N ASN A 441 10.66 -3.48 2.31
CA ASN A 441 11.33 -4.76 2.41
C ASN A 441 11.15 -5.39 3.79
N LEU A 442 11.00 -4.65 4.89
CA LEU A 442 10.68 -5.23 6.19
C LEU A 442 9.27 -5.85 6.19
N ARG A 443 8.28 -5.23 5.52
CA ARG A 443 6.89 -5.71 5.41
C ARG A 443 6.71 -6.87 4.43
N ALA A 444 7.49 -6.91 3.36
CA ALA A 444 7.29 -7.86 2.27
C ALA A 444 7.28 -9.32 2.75
N THR A 445 6.45 -10.16 2.15
CA THR A 445 6.34 -11.56 2.56
C THR A 445 7.53 -12.38 2.05
N VAL A 446 7.80 -13.50 2.69
CA VAL A 446 8.82 -14.47 2.24
C VAL A 446 8.12 -15.79 1.90
N GLU A 447 8.38 -16.29 0.69
CA GLU A 447 7.72 -17.47 0.09
C GLU A 447 6.18 -17.40 0.12
N GLU A 448 5.60 -16.20 0.25
CA GLU A 448 4.16 -15.96 0.43
C GLU A 448 3.54 -16.61 1.70
N ARG A 449 4.38 -17.20 2.57
CA ARG A 449 3.98 -17.92 3.78
C ARG A 449 4.37 -17.21 5.07
N LEU A 450 5.51 -16.54 5.08
CA LEU A 450 5.95 -15.70 6.19
C LEU A 450 5.61 -14.24 5.94
N TRP A 451 4.81 -13.69 6.83
CA TRP A 451 4.36 -12.30 6.83
C TRP A 451 5.03 -11.55 7.98
N PHE A 452 5.26 -10.24 7.82
CA PHE A 452 5.97 -9.43 8.80
C PHE A 452 5.22 -8.13 9.06
N ALA A 453 5.10 -7.75 10.32
CA ALA A 453 4.56 -6.45 10.71
C ALA A 453 5.07 -6.05 12.10
N GLY A 454 5.08 -4.75 12.38
CA GLY A 454 5.39 -4.21 13.69
C GLY A 454 5.60 -2.70 13.59
N GLU A 455 5.77 -2.00 14.71
CA GLU A 455 5.97 -0.54 14.64
C GLU A 455 7.15 -0.13 13.74
N ALA A 456 8.21 -0.95 13.67
CA ALA A 456 9.39 -0.65 12.86
C ALA A 456 9.13 -0.61 11.34
N SER A 457 8.06 -1.26 10.86
CA SER A 457 7.67 -1.19 9.45
C SER A 457 6.84 0.04 9.10
N SER A 458 6.41 0.82 10.10
CA SER A 458 5.61 2.02 9.87
C SER A 458 6.48 3.20 9.44
N VAL A 459 6.23 3.74 8.24
CA VAL A 459 6.89 4.97 7.78
C VAL A 459 6.47 6.17 8.63
N LYS A 460 5.18 6.25 8.95
CA LYS A 460 4.59 7.42 9.62
C LYS A 460 4.72 7.37 11.14
N TYR A 461 4.69 6.20 11.74
CA TYR A 461 4.44 6.05 13.18
C TYR A 461 5.37 5.04 13.85
N TYR A 462 6.56 4.82 13.29
CA TYR A 462 7.58 4.02 13.98
C TYR A 462 7.83 4.56 15.39
N GLY A 463 8.19 3.71 16.33
CA GLY A 463 8.29 4.09 17.73
C GLY A 463 6.97 4.01 18.51
N PHE A 464 5.82 4.21 17.85
CA PHE A 464 4.54 4.40 18.53
C PHE A 464 3.59 3.21 18.52
N LEU A 465 2.70 3.19 19.53
CA LEU A 465 1.62 2.20 19.65
C LEU A 465 0.64 2.25 18.47
N HIS A 466 0.31 3.45 17.96
CA HIS A 466 -0.60 3.58 16.83
C HIS A 466 0.05 3.10 15.51
N GLY A 467 1.38 3.18 15.38
CA GLY A 467 2.12 2.50 14.30
C GLY A 467 1.97 0.99 14.37
N ALA A 468 2.17 0.41 15.56
CA ALA A 468 1.93 -1.02 15.79
C ALA A 468 0.48 -1.43 15.47
N TYR A 469 -0.51 -0.59 15.81
CA TYR A 469 -1.93 -0.80 15.49
C TYR A 469 -2.17 -0.83 13.99
N PHE A 470 -1.75 0.21 13.25
CA PHE A 470 -2.02 0.32 11.82
C PHE A 470 -1.32 -0.79 11.02
N GLU A 471 -0.09 -1.15 11.40
CA GLU A 471 0.65 -2.24 10.75
C GLU A 471 -0.01 -3.61 11.00
N GLY A 472 -0.59 -3.83 12.19
CA GLY A 472 -1.36 -5.03 12.49
C GLY A 472 -2.67 -5.11 11.70
N LEU A 473 -3.36 -3.99 11.55
CA LEU A 473 -4.59 -3.88 10.76
C LEU A 473 -4.31 -4.11 9.26
N ASP A 474 -3.29 -3.45 8.70
CA ASP A 474 -2.95 -3.53 7.28
C ASP A 474 -2.49 -4.93 6.88
N VAL A 475 -1.54 -5.53 7.63
CA VAL A 475 -1.01 -6.86 7.30
C VAL A 475 -2.07 -7.94 7.37
N ALA A 476 -2.99 -7.85 8.32
CA ALA A 476 -4.04 -8.85 8.49
C ALA A 476 -5.10 -8.78 7.39
N ASN A 477 -5.45 -7.59 6.91
CA ASN A 477 -6.31 -7.44 5.73
C ASN A 477 -5.64 -8.04 4.49
N LYS A 478 -4.38 -7.71 4.24
CA LYS A 478 -3.62 -8.27 3.10
C LYS A 478 -3.47 -9.78 3.17
N LEU A 479 -3.22 -10.33 4.35
CA LEU A 479 -3.16 -11.78 4.57
C LEU A 479 -4.53 -12.43 4.35
N ALA A 480 -5.61 -11.84 4.85
CA ALA A 480 -6.96 -12.33 4.62
C ALA A 480 -7.32 -12.35 3.13
N ASP A 481 -7.04 -11.26 2.40
CA ASP A 481 -7.27 -11.16 0.96
C ASP A 481 -6.43 -12.19 0.18
N CYS A 482 -5.19 -12.44 0.61
CA CYS A 482 -4.34 -13.48 0.04
C CYS A 482 -4.95 -14.88 0.23
N ILE A 483 -5.41 -15.20 1.44
CA ILE A 483 -6.01 -16.51 1.73
C ILE A 483 -7.30 -16.70 0.93
N GLU A 484 -8.16 -15.67 0.89
CA GLU A 484 -9.41 -15.70 0.13
C GLU A 484 -9.15 -15.89 -1.38
N ALA A 485 -8.14 -15.22 -1.94
CA ALA A 485 -7.76 -15.41 -3.34
C ALA A 485 -7.28 -16.83 -3.65
N VAL A 486 -6.50 -17.45 -2.75
CA VAL A 486 -6.06 -18.85 -2.89
C VAL A 486 -7.27 -19.80 -2.83
N MET A 487 -8.23 -19.54 -1.93
CA MET A 487 -9.44 -20.36 -1.77
C MET A 487 -10.38 -20.31 -2.98
N GLU A 488 -10.44 -19.17 -3.67
CA GLU A 488 -11.22 -19.01 -4.91
C GLU A 488 -10.59 -19.74 -6.11
N GLY A 489 -9.47 -20.46 -5.92
CA GLY A 489 -8.78 -21.19 -6.98
C GLY A 489 -8.05 -20.26 -7.95
N LEU A 490 -7.76 -19.02 -7.53
CA LEU A 490 -7.20 -17.96 -8.37
C LEU A 490 -5.67 -17.86 -8.26
N VAL A 491 -4.94 -18.98 -8.17
CA VAL A 491 -3.47 -18.97 -8.27
C VAL A 491 -3.01 -19.30 -9.70
N GLU A 492 -3.43 -18.48 -10.64
CA GLU A 492 -2.45 -17.69 -11.39
C GLU A 492 -2.42 -16.34 -10.67
N SER A 493 -1.23 -15.79 -10.36
CA SER A 493 -1.02 -14.42 -9.87
C SER A 493 -2.20 -13.54 -10.26
N LYS A 494 -2.97 -13.00 -9.30
CA LYS A 494 -4.18 -12.22 -9.57
C LYS A 494 -3.79 -11.16 -10.60
N LYS A 495 -4.07 -11.44 -11.88
CA LYS A 495 -3.84 -10.50 -12.98
C LYS A 495 -4.65 -9.29 -12.58
N TYR A 496 -4.03 -8.12 -12.56
CA TYR A 496 -4.74 -6.88 -12.34
C TYR A 496 -6.00 -6.90 -13.21
N ASP A 497 -7.18 -7.02 -12.59
CA ASP A 497 -8.41 -6.96 -13.37
C ASP A 497 -8.60 -5.48 -13.67
N ILE A 498 -8.36 -5.10 -14.92
CA ILE A 498 -8.61 -3.73 -15.37
C ILE A 498 -10.07 -3.31 -15.09
N LYS A 499 -10.97 -4.24 -14.81
CA LYS A 499 -12.34 -3.96 -14.34
C LYS A 499 -12.40 -3.36 -12.94
N ASP A 500 -11.46 -3.70 -12.06
CA ASP A 500 -11.30 -3.12 -10.72
C ASP A 500 -10.44 -1.84 -10.73
N SER A 501 -9.91 -1.45 -11.90
CA SER A 501 -8.85 -0.45 -12.04
C SER A 501 -9.09 0.93 -11.46
N ASN A 502 -10.33 1.28 -11.06
CA ASN A 502 -10.69 2.69 -10.97
C ASN A 502 -11.80 3.06 -9.96
N ILE A 503 -12.38 2.14 -9.20
CA ILE A 503 -13.29 2.55 -8.12
C ILE A 503 -12.51 3.11 -6.91
N GLU A 504 -11.28 2.65 -6.69
CA GLU A 504 -10.56 2.85 -5.43
C GLU A 504 -9.38 3.84 -5.50
N LEU A 505 -9.07 4.43 -6.66
CA LEU A 505 -7.78 5.13 -6.85
C LEU A 505 -7.84 6.62 -7.16
N LEU A 506 -9.01 7.18 -7.48
CA LEU A 506 -9.16 8.63 -7.59
C LEU A 506 -9.73 9.18 -6.27
N GLY A 507 -8.82 9.72 -5.46
CA GLY A 507 -9.02 10.28 -4.12
C GLY A 507 -8.54 9.39 -2.96
N SER A 508 -7.73 8.35 -3.21
CA SER A 508 -7.25 7.44 -2.17
C SER A 508 -5.85 7.76 -1.66
N ASP A 509 -5.48 7.13 -0.54
CA ASP A 509 -4.14 7.25 0.04
C ASP A 509 -3.03 6.85 -0.95
N LEU A 510 -3.32 5.99 -1.94
CA LEU A 510 -2.34 5.66 -2.98
C LEU A 510 -2.14 6.81 -3.96
N GLU A 511 -3.19 7.54 -4.34
CA GLU A 511 -3.05 8.80 -5.12
C GLU A 511 -2.32 9.87 -4.31
N SER A 512 -2.62 10.00 -3.01
CA SER A 512 -1.86 10.89 -2.12
C SER A 512 -0.38 10.52 -2.09
N ARG A 513 -0.06 9.22 -1.94
CA ARG A 513 1.32 8.72 -2.00
C ARG A 513 1.97 8.95 -3.37
N VAL A 514 1.27 8.75 -4.49
CA VAL A 514 1.79 9.04 -5.84
C VAL A 514 2.03 10.55 -6.01
N ARG A 515 1.18 11.41 -5.45
CA ARG A 515 1.35 12.87 -5.43
C ARG A 515 2.53 13.30 -4.57
N GLU A 516 2.71 12.70 -3.40
CA GLU A 516 3.86 12.90 -2.50
C GLU A 516 5.18 12.51 -3.18
N HIS A 517 5.21 11.37 -3.89
CA HIS A 517 6.39 10.95 -4.66
C HIS A 517 6.55 11.73 -5.98
N GLY A 518 5.46 12.29 -6.53
CA GLY A 518 5.37 12.98 -7.82
C GLY A 518 5.77 14.47 -7.82
N GLY A 519 6.09 15.07 -6.67
CA GLY A 519 6.24 16.51 -6.45
C GLY A 519 7.34 17.31 -7.19
N ASP A 520 8.11 16.72 -8.12
CA ASP A 520 9.01 17.50 -8.97
C ASP A 520 8.31 18.01 -10.23
N LYS A 521 8.72 19.19 -10.70
CA LYS A 521 8.49 19.57 -12.10
C LYS A 521 9.13 18.53 -13.01
N GLU A 522 8.30 17.75 -13.69
CA GLU A 522 8.74 16.75 -14.64
C GLU A 522 9.39 17.42 -15.85
N THR A 523 10.70 17.22 -16.02
CA THR A 523 11.47 17.81 -17.12
C THR A 523 11.00 17.32 -18.50
N ALA A 524 10.36 16.15 -18.54
CA ALA A 524 9.78 15.60 -19.75
C ALA A 524 8.74 16.53 -20.41
N TRP A 525 8.11 17.42 -19.64
CA TRP A 525 7.10 18.37 -20.15
C TRP A 525 7.67 19.61 -20.80
N GLU A 526 8.94 19.96 -20.55
CA GLU A 526 9.54 21.17 -21.11
C GLU A 526 9.45 21.26 -22.64
N HIS A 527 9.40 20.12 -23.33
CA HIS A 527 9.30 20.03 -24.78
C HIS A 527 7.98 19.43 -25.25
N ALA A 528 7.06 19.12 -24.34
CA ALA A 528 5.77 18.53 -24.69
C ALA A 528 4.87 19.57 -25.37
N GLY A 529 4.25 19.19 -26.49
CA GLY A 529 3.23 20.01 -27.15
C GLY A 529 3.74 21.24 -27.90
N LYS A 530 5.06 21.44 -28.04
CA LYS A 530 5.63 22.62 -28.74
C LYS A 530 5.56 22.54 -30.26
N GLU A 531 5.58 21.34 -30.83
CA GLU A 531 5.56 21.12 -32.29
C GLU A 531 4.59 19.99 -32.67
N PRO A 532 3.97 20.02 -33.86
CA PRO A 532 3.13 18.92 -34.33
C PRO A 532 3.90 17.59 -34.39
N GLY A 533 3.34 16.54 -33.80
CA GLY A 533 4.00 15.24 -33.71
C GLY A 533 3.42 14.34 -32.63
N LEU A 534 4.02 13.15 -32.50
CA LEU A 534 3.68 12.15 -31.48
C LEU A 534 4.83 11.99 -30.50
N GLN A 535 4.56 12.21 -29.21
CA GLN A 535 5.50 12.01 -28.10
C GLN A 535 4.94 10.91 -27.19
N ILE A 536 5.81 10.02 -26.73
CA ILE A 536 5.42 8.84 -25.93
C ILE A 536 6.38 8.75 -24.75
N TRP A 537 5.84 8.46 -23.57
CA TRP A 537 6.59 8.19 -22.36
C TRP A 537 6.09 6.90 -21.73
N ARG A 538 7.03 6.11 -21.20
CA ARG A 538 6.73 4.94 -20.38
C ARG A 538 6.77 5.32 -18.90
N ILE A 539 5.90 4.75 -18.09
CA ILE A 539 6.00 4.87 -16.64
C ILE A 539 7.07 3.92 -16.13
N GLU A 540 8.04 4.45 -15.38
CA GLU A 540 9.06 3.67 -14.69
C GLU A 540 9.23 4.21 -13.28
N LYS A 541 8.92 3.40 -12.26
CA LYS A 541 9.08 3.78 -10.83
C LYS A 541 8.52 5.17 -10.50
N PHE A 542 7.25 5.43 -10.84
CA PHE A 542 6.56 6.72 -10.66
C PHE A 542 7.00 7.89 -11.58
N HIS A 543 7.91 7.68 -12.53
CA HIS A 543 8.38 8.72 -13.47
C HIS A 543 7.99 8.46 -14.93
N VAL A 544 7.93 9.51 -15.74
CA VAL A 544 7.75 9.39 -17.20
C VAL A 544 9.10 9.38 -17.91
N VAL A 545 9.46 8.23 -18.49
CA VAL A 545 10.70 8.06 -19.24
C VAL A 545 10.40 8.18 -20.74
N PRO A 546 11.08 9.08 -21.50
CA PRO A 546 10.88 9.22 -22.93
C PRO A 546 11.04 7.88 -23.66
N TRP A 547 10.03 7.52 -24.45
CA TRP A 547 10.03 6.28 -25.20
C TRP A 547 10.80 6.46 -26.52
N ALA A 548 11.81 5.60 -26.73
CA ALA A 548 12.74 5.75 -27.84
C ALA A 548 12.03 5.75 -29.21
N GLU A 549 12.48 6.61 -30.12
CA GLU A 549 11.89 6.81 -31.45
C GLU A 549 11.82 5.50 -32.26
N GLU A 550 12.87 4.68 -32.17
CA GLU A 550 12.96 3.36 -32.79
C GLU A 550 11.96 2.33 -32.23
N ARG A 551 11.38 2.60 -31.05
CA ARG A 551 10.37 1.76 -30.39
C ARG A 551 8.95 2.30 -30.54
N LYS A 552 8.73 3.39 -31.30
CA LYS A 552 7.39 3.93 -31.55
C LYS A 552 6.44 2.87 -32.09
N GLY A 553 5.29 2.74 -31.44
CA GLY A 553 4.30 1.70 -31.74
C GLY A 553 4.61 0.33 -31.12
N THR A 554 5.59 0.21 -30.22
CA THR A 554 5.80 -1.00 -29.41
C THR A 554 5.55 -0.69 -27.94
N PHE A 555 4.66 -1.45 -27.32
CA PHE A 555 4.24 -1.34 -25.91
C PHE A 555 4.40 -2.70 -25.22
N PHE A 556 4.49 -2.69 -23.90
CA PHE A 556 4.58 -3.89 -23.07
C PHE A 556 3.33 -4.05 -22.22
N GLU A 557 2.78 -5.27 -22.15
CA GLU A 557 1.53 -5.52 -21.42
C GLU A 557 1.65 -5.30 -19.90
N GLY A 558 2.87 -5.36 -19.35
CA GLY A 558 3.14 -5.11 -17.94
C GLY A 558 3.39 -3.65 -17.60
N ASP A 559 3.38 -2.74 -18.58
CA ASP A 559 3.76 -1.34 -18.41
C ASP A 559 2.57 -0.38 -18.65
N SER A 560 2.62 0.82 -18.08
CA SER A 560 1.74 1.95 -18.44
C SER A 560 2.48 3.05 -19.22
N TYR A 561 1.77 3.79 -20.08
CA TYR A 561 2.37 4.80 -20.97
C TYR A 561 1.50 6.06 -21.05
N VAL A 562 2.15 7.21 -21.24
CA VAL A 562 1.52 8.48 -21.60
C VAL A 562 1.87 8.79 -23.07
N VAL A 563 0.88 9.15 -23.88
CA VAL A 563 1.02 9.41 -25.32
C VAL A 563 0.36 10.73 -25.68
N LEU A 564 1.16 11.72 -26.11
CA LEU A 564 0.68 13.03 -26.56
C LEU A 564 0.78 13.16 -28.07
N HIS A 565 -0.34 13.44 -28.73
CA HIS A 565 -0.40 13.80 -30.14
C HIS A 565 -0.75 15.28 -30.31
N THR A 566 0.17 16.03 -30.90
CA THR A 566 0.05 17.47 -31.12
C THR A 566 -0.19 17.76 -32.60
N TYR A 567 -1.21 18.55 -32.93
CA TYR A 567 -1.61 18.84 -34.32
C TYR A 567 -2.23 20.22 -34.49
N LYS A 568 -2.40 20.66 -35.75
CA LYS A 568 -3.11 21.89 -36.09
C LYS A 568 -4.52 21.54 -36.58
N LYS A 569 -5.56 22.20 -36.03
CA LYS A 569 -6.97 21.97 -36.44
C LYS A 569 -7.24 22.32 -37.91
N SER A 570 -6.47 23.24 -38.48
CA SER A 570 -6.42 23.51 -39.91
C SER A 570 -4.99 23.83 -40.35
N PRO A 571 -4.63 23.64 -41.64
CA PRO A 571 -3.27 23.91 -42.13
C PRO A 571 -2.77 25.34 -41.84
N ASN A 572 -3.69 26.30 -41.71
CA ASN A 572 -3.41 27.71 -41.48
C ASN A 572 -3.61 28.14 -40.01
N SER A 573 -3.83 27.20 -39.09
CA SER A 573 -3.99 27.50 -37.66
C SER A 573 -2.66 27.78 -37.00
N ASP A 574 -2.57 28.86 -36.24
CA ASP A 574 -1.44 29.16 -35.34
C ASP A 574 -1.60 28.48 -33.98
N THR A 575 -2.82 28.03 -33.63
CA THR A 575 -3.09 27.28 -32.41
C THR A 575 -2.92 25.78 -32.62
N LEU A 576 -2.22 25.15 -31.68
CA LEU A 576 -2.08 23.70 -31.58
C LEU A 576 -3.26 23.10 -30.82
N ALA A 577 -3.58 21.86 -31.13
CA ALA A 577 -4.54 21.02 -30.44
C ALA A 577 -3.85 19.72 -30.03
N TYR A 578 -4.35 19.11 -28.96
CA TYR A 578 -3.69 17.99 -28.31
C TYR A 578 -4.70 16.86 -28.05
N ASP A 579 -4.31 15.65 -28.39
CA ASP A 579 -4.94 14.44 -27.88
C ASP A 579 -3.95 13.79 -26.92
N LEU A 580 -4.35 13.60 -25.67
CA LEU A 580 -3.51 13.08 -24.62
C LEU A 580 -4.08 11.74 -24.14
N HIS A 581 -3.33 10.67 -24.31
CA HIS A 581 -3.74 9.32 -23.97
C HIS A 581 -2.88 8.80 -22.81
N PHE A 582 -3.48 8.05 -21.90
CA PHE A 582 -2.73 7.12 -21.07
C PHE A 582 -3.18 5.70 -21.41
N TRP A 583 -2.20 4.88 -21.75
CA TRP A 583 -2.40 3.49 -22.16
C TRP A 583 -2.01 2.56 -21.03
N LEU A 584 -2.92 1.69 -20.64
CA LEU A 584 -2.77 0.73 -19.55
C LEU A 584 -2.61 -0.68 -20.12
N GLY A 585 -1.44 -1.27 -19.86
CA GLY A 585 -1.18 -2.67 -20.18
C GLY A 585 -2.06 -3.61 -19.38
N ARG A 586 -2.34 -4.80 -19.93
CA ARG A 586 -3.23 -5.78 -19.28
C ARG A 586 -2.72 -6.27 -17.93
N ASN A 587 -1.41 -6.29 -17.75
CA ASN A 587 -0.71 -6.73 -16.55
C ASN A 587 0.04 -5.56 -15.87
N THR A 588 -0.30 -4.30 -16.20
CA THR A 588 0.32 -3.15 -15.53
C THR A 588 -0.02 -3.15 -14.05
N THR A 589 0.92 -2.71 -13.22
CA THR A 589 0.73 -2.67 -11.77
C THR A 589 -0.11 -1.45 -11.37
N GLN A 590 -0.70 -1.52 -10.17
CA GLN A 590 -1.60 -0.48 -9.66
C GLN A 590 -0.91 0.89 -9.54
N ASP A 591 0.35 0.91 -9.12
CA ASP A 591 1.18 2.11 -9.01
C ASP A 591 1.49 2.73 -10.38
N GLU A 592 1.77 1.93 -11.40
CA GLU A 592 2.02 2.41 -12.76
C GLU A 592 0.76 2.99 -13.41
N ALA A 593 -0.38 2.31 -13.26
CA ALA A 593 -1.66 2.80 -13.77
C ALA A 593 -2.06 4.12 -13.09
N GLY A 594 -1.91 4.19 -11.76
CA GLY A 594 -2.15 5.41 -10.98
C GLY A 594 -1.20 6.55 -11.39
N THR A 595 0.08 6.24 -11.62
CA THR A 595 1.06 7.22 -12.10
C THR A 595 0.73 7.72 -13.50
N ALA A 596 0.34 6.85 -14.43
CA ALA A 596 -0.01 7.25 -15.80
C ALA A 596 -1.22 8.19 -15.83
N ALA A 597 -2.25 7.90 -15.02
CA ALA A 597 -3.41 8.76 -14.85
C ALA A 597 -3.02 10.12 -14.24
N TYR A 598 -2.23 10.10 -13.16
CA TYR A 598 -1.76 11.32 -12.51
C TYR A 598 -0.89 12.19 -13.44
N LYS A 599 0.09 11.59 -14.12
CA LYS A 599 0.99 12.29 -15.05
C LYS A 599 0.27 12.83 -16.28
N THR A 600 -0.85 12.22 -16.66
CA THR A 600 -1.75 12.78 -17.68
C THR A 600 -2.39 14.08 -17.23
N VAL A 601 -2.87 14.16 -15.98
CA VAL A 601 -3.42 15.40 -15.41
C VAL A 601 -2.34 16.47 -15.30
N GLU A 602 -1.14 16.10 -14.85
CA GLU A 602 0.01 17.02 -14.76
C GLU A 602 0.37 17.62 -16.13
N LEU A 603 0.34 16.81 -17.20
CA LEU A 603 0.57 17.28 -18.56
C LEU A 603 -0.61 18.08 -19.13
N ASP A 604 -1.86 17.76 -18.77
CA ASP A 604 -3.04 18.59 -19.12
C ASP A 604 -2.88 19.99 -18.54
N ASP A 605 -2.53 20.11 -17.26
CA ASP A 605 -2.29 21.39 -16.58
C ASP A 605 -1.14 22.17 -17.24
N HIS A 606 -0.05 21.48 -17.62
CA HIS A 606 1.07 22.08 -18.36
C HIS A 606 0.64 22.65 -19.72
N LEU A 607 -0.30 21.97 -20.40
CA LEU A 607 -0.89 22.39 -21.68
C LEU A 607 -2.13 23.28 -21.48
N HIS A 608 -2.28 23.89 -20.30
CA HIS A 608 -3.34 24.83 -19.94
C HIS A 608 -4.76 24.26 -20.09
N GLY A 609 -4.90 22.96 -19.85
CA GLY A 609 -6.17 22.27 -19.89
C GLY A 609 -6.77 22.11 -21.29
N GLN A 610 -6.00 22.35 -22.35
CA GLN A 610 -6.46 22.24 -23.74
C GLN A 610 -6.60 20.81 -24.28
N PRO A 611 -5.81 19.80 -23.85
CA PRO A 611 -5.94 18.43 -24.32
C PRO A 611 -7.33 17.81 -24.20
N VAL A 612 -7.65 16.93 -25.16
CA VAL A 612 -8.69 15.90 -24.99
C VAL A 612 -8.02 14.67 -24.39
N GLU A 613 -8.49 14.23 -23.23
CA GLU A 613 -7.88 13.11 -22.49
C GLU A 613 -8.57 11.78 -22.84
N TYR A 614 -7.77 10.75 -23.07
CA TYR A 614 -8.22 9.40 -23.45
C TYR A 614 -7.65 8.37 -22.48
N ARG A 615 -8.53 7.60 -21.82
CA ARG A 615 -8.16 6.36 -21.14
C ARG A 615 -8.15 5.21 -22.14
N GLU A 616 -6.96 4.70 -22.45
CA GLU A 616 -6.77 3.57 -23.36
C GLU A 616 -6.43 2.31 -22.56
N VAL A 617 -7.16 1.23 -22.81
CA VAL A 617 -6.91 -0.06 -22.16
C VAL A 617 -6.48 -1.07 -23.22
N GLN A 618 -5.45 -1.88 -22.94
CA GLN A 618 -5.01 -2.94 -23.85
C GLN A 618 -6.19 -3.81 -24.32
N GLY A 619 -6.41 -3.88 -25.63
CA GLY A 619 -7.51 -4.63 -26.24
C GLY A 619 -8.75 -3.80 -26.57
N TYR A 620 -8.90 -2.62 -25.97
CA TYR A 620 -10.04 -1.71 -26.13
C TYR A 620 -9.61 -0.34 -26.69
N GLU A 621 -8.45 -0.27 -27.35
CA GLU A 621 -7.87 0.99 -27.80
C GLU A 621 -8.80 1.74 -28.76
N SER A 622 -8.90 3.06 -28.58
CA SER A 622 -9.71 3.93 -29.43
C SER A 622 -9.17 3.98 -30.85
N ASN A 623 -10.06 4.19 -31.82
CA ASN A 623 -9.66 4.42 -33.22
C ASN A 623 -8.69 5.59 -33.35
N ARG A 624 -8.77 6.56 -32.43
CA ARG A 624 -7.91 7.74 -32.41
C ARG A 624 -6.48 7.32 -32.06
N PHE A 625 -6.28 6.58 -30.97
CA PHE A 625 -4.98 6.02 -30.58
C PHE A 625 -4.39 5.11 -31.66
N LEU A 626 -5.19 4.19 -32.19
CA LEU A 626 -4.76 3.25 -33.22
C LEU A 626 -4.33 3.96 -34.52
N SER A 627 -4.88 5.13 -34.82
CA SER A 627 -4.54 5.89 -36.03
C SER A 627 -3.11 6.45 -36.05
N TYR A 628 -2.45 6.52 -34.89
CA TYR A 628 -1.08 7.01 -34.76
C TYR A 628 -0.03 5.97 -35.16
N PHE A 629 -0.40 4.69 -35.11
CA PHE A 629 0.51 3.57 -35.28
C PHE A 629 0.13 2.73 -36.50
N PRO A 630 0.86 2.85 -37.63
CA PRO A 630 0.66 1.96 -38.77
C PRO A 630 0.83 0.47 -38.38
N LYS A 631 1.74 0.22 -37.43
CA LYS A 631 2.01 -1.08 -36.81
C LYS A 631 2.07 -0.88 -35.29
N LEU A 632 1.23 -1.61 -34.56
CA LEU A 632 1.20 -1.62 -33.09
C LEU A 632 1.65 -3.00 -32.58
N ASN A 633 2.78 -3.07 -31.88
CA ASN A 633 3.28 -4.28 -31.24
C ASN A 633 3.00 -4.19 -29.74
N ILE A 634 2.34 -5.20 -29.17
CA ILE A 634 2.14 -5.33 -27.73
C ILE A 634 2.84 -6.62 -27.30
N LEU A 635 3.88 -6.49 -26.50
CA LEU A 635 4.77 -7.59 -26.11
C LEU A 635 4.59 -7.96 -24.64
N ARG A 636 4.85 -9.23 -24.31
CA ARG A 636 4.94 -9.68 -22.92
C ARG A 636 6.16 -9.10 -22.21
N GLY A 637 6.04 -8.85 -20.91
CA GLY A 637 7.08 -8.28 -20.05
C GLY A 637 6.76 -6.85 -19.63
N GLY A 638 7.75 -6.18 -19.06
CA GLY A 638 7.66 -4.81 -18.55
C GLY A 638 8.96 -4.40 -17.84
N VAL A 639 9.03 -3.16 -17.34
CA VAL A 639 10.14 -2.66 -16.54
C VAL A 639 9.94 -2.99 -15.05
N SER A 640 11.04 -3.05 -14.29
CA SER A 640 10.96 -3.24 -12.84
C SER A 640 10.19 -2.09 -12.18
N THR A 641 9.14 -2.41 -11.42
CA THR A 641 8.32 -1.43 -10.71
C THR A 641 8.93 -1.08 -9.35
N GLY A 642 8.30 -0.18 -8.60
CA GLY A 642 8.73 0.19 -7.25
C GLY A 642 8.61 -0.94 -6.21
N PHE A 643 7.90 -2.05 -6.53
CA PHE A 643 7.60 -3.11 -5.55
C PHE A 643 7.72 -4.56 -6.07
N HIS A 644 7.99 -4.79 -7.37
CA HIS A 644 8.28 -6.13 -7.88
C HIS A 644 9.35 -6.13 -8.99
N HIS A 645 10.16 -7.18 -8.99
CA HIS A 645 11.13 -7.48 -10.03
C HIS A 645 10.50 -8.41 -11.08
N VAL A 646 10.58 -8.03 -12.36
CA VAL A 646 10.45 -9.01 -13.46
C VAL A 646 11.75 -9.00 -14.25
N THR A 647 12.21 -10.23 -14.49
CA THR A 647 13.49 -10.65 -15.02
C THR A 647 13.77 -10.15 -16.43
N ASP A 648 15.07 -10.12 -16.76
CA ASP A 648 15.63 -10.00 -18.11
C ASP A 648 14.78 -10.71 -19.19
N PRO A 649 14.82 -10.24 -20.46
CA PRO A 649 14.10 -10.86 -21.56
C PRO A 649 14.25 -12.39 -21.53
N PRO A 650 13.13 -13.15 -21.61
CA PRO A 650 13.18 -14.59 -21.44
C PRO A 650 14.16 -15.22 -22.44
N PRO A 651 14.83 -16.33 -22.07
CA PRO A 651 15.79 -16.99 -22.93
C PRO A 651 15.26 -17.19 -24.35
N LEU A 652 16.15 -17.10 -25.34
CA LEU A 652 15.85 -17.20 -26.78
C LEU A 652 15.07 -18.47 -27.19
N GLU A 653 14.91 -19.45 -26.29
CA GLU A 653 14.26 -20.75 -26.47
C GLU A 653 12.83 -20.85 -25.89
N THR A 654 12.22 -19.74 -25.46
CA THR A 654 10.88 -19.75 -24.86
C THR A 654 9.78 -19.78 -25.95
N LYS A 655 8.77 -20.66 -25.82
CA LYS A 655 7.61 -20.80 -26.73
C LYS A 655 6.73 -19.53 -26.70
N ARG A 656 6.62 -18.79 -27.81
CA ARG A 656 5.81 -17.55 -27.91
C ARG A 656 4.80 -17.61 -29.04
N LEU A 657 3.57 -17.16 -28.79
CA LEU A 657 2.51 -17.11 -29.79
C LEU A 657 2.11 -15.65 -30.01
N TYR A 658 2.07 -15.21 -31.26
CA TYR A 658 1.68 -13.86 -31.65
C TYR A 658 0.35 -13.90 -32.40
N GLN A 659 -0.60 -13.05 -32.03
CA GLN A 659 -1.84 -12.79 -32.74
C GLN A 659 -1.69 -11.54 -33.61
N ILE A 660 -2.08 -11.65 -34.88
CA ILE A 660 -2.01 -10.58 -35.89
C ILE A 660 -3.44 -10.24 -36.31
N THR A 661 -3.84 -8.99 -36.06
CA THR A 661 -5.15 -8.47 -36.43
C THR A 661 -5.02 -7.18 -37.24
N ALA A 662 -5.98 -6.96 -38.15
CA ALA A 662 -6.10 -5.72 -38.90
C ALA A 662 -7.36 -4.97 -38.48
N SER A 663 -7.19 -3.71 -38.11
CA SER A 663 -8.31 -2.80 -37.88
C SER A 663 -8.37 -1.74 -38.98
N THR A 664 -9.58 -1.33 -39.36
CA THR A 664 -9.80 -0.28 -40.36
C THR A 664 -10.54 0.89 -39.74
N HIS A 665 -9.96 2.08 -39.86
CA HIS A 665 -10.52 3.30 -39.31
C HIS A 665 -10.69 4.36 -40.41
N ARG A 666 -11.73 5.18 -40.29
CA ARG A 666 -11.91 6.37 -41.13
C ARG A 666 -11.22 7.55 -40.45
N GLY A 667 -10.15 8.04 -41.05
CA GLY A 667 -9.51 9.29 -40.62
C GLY A 667 -10.26 10.53 -41.10
N PRO A 668 -9.87 11.73 -40.64
CA PRO A 668 -10.37 12.99 -41.18
C PRO A 668 -10.10 13.06 -42.69
N GLY A 669 -11.15 13.28 -43.50
CA GLY A 669 -11.04 13.37 -44.96
C GLY A 669 -11.36 12.10 -45.77
N ALA A 670 -12.09 11.13 -45.20
CA ALA A 670 -12.58 9.92 -45.89
C ALA A 670 -11.52 8.92 -46.39
N ILE A 671 -10.26 9.07 -45.95
CA ILE A 671 -9.21 8.07 -46.21
C ILE A 671 -9.33 6.94 -45.19
N VAL A 672 -9.59 5.73 -45.67
CA VAL A 672 -9.58 4.52 -44.84
C VAL A 672 -8.13 4.11 -44.60
N LYS A 673 -7.67 4.21 -43.35
CA LYS A 673 -6.36 3.70 -42.92
C LYS A 673 -6.55 2.34 -42.25
N THR A 674 -5.68 1.39 -42.58
CA THR A 674 -5.61 0.07 -41.93
C THR A 674 -4.41 0.07 -41.01
N ASN A 675 -4.62 -0.21 -39.72
CA ASN A 675 -3.55 -0.46 -38.75
C ASN A 675 -3.45 -1.97 -38.50
N ILE A 676 -2.23 -2.43 -38.25
CA ILE A 676 -1.94 -3.83 -37.96
C ILE A 676 -1.46 -3.94 -36.53
N SER A 677 -2.12 -4.78 -35.74
CA SER A 677 -1.76 -5.06 -34.36
C SER A 677 -1.12 -6.45 -34.25
N ILE A 678 0.03 -6.53 -33.58
CA ILE A 678 0.74 -7.77 -33.26
C ILE A 678 0.79 -7.89 -31.75
N ARG A 679 0.13 -8.90 -31.18
CA ARG A 679 0.03 -9.11 -29.74
C ARG A 679 0.69 -10.43 -29.36
N ASP A 680 1.61 -10.42 -28.41
CA ASP A 680 2.12 -11.64 -27.78
C ASP A 680 1.05 -12.21 -26.82
N VAL A 681 0.54 -13.41 -27.12
CA VAL A 681 -0.59 -14.05 -26.46
C VAL A 681 -0.17 -15.40 -25.85
N PRO A 682 -0.88 -15.91 -24.82
CA PRO A 682 -0.58 -17.24 -24.28
C PRO A 682 -0.59 -18.32 -25.36
N PRO A 683 0.39 -19.22 -25.41
CA PRO A 683 0.45 -20.31 -26.40
C PRO A 683 -0.52 -21.45 -26.06
N GLU A 684 -1.81 -21.12 -25.93
CA GLU A 684 -2.89 -21.98 -25.44
C GLU A 684 -4.12 -21.86 -26.34
N VAL A 685 -5.04 -22.84 -26.26
CA VAL A 685 -6.26 -22.91 -27.09
C VAL A 685 -7.12 -21.65 -27.00
N GLN A 686 -7.14 -21.03 -25.81
CA GLN A 686 -8.04 -19.92 -25.48
C GLN A 686 -7.64 -18.62 -26.18
N SER A 687 -6.38 -18.51 -26.62
CA SER A 687 -5.85 -17.35 -27.35
C SER A 687 -6.20 -17.37 -28.85
N LEU A 688 -6.67 -18.50 -29.37
CA LEU A 688 -6.97 -18.66 -30.79
C LEU A 688 -8.36 -18.12 -31.11
N VAL A 689 -8.40 -17.12 -31.99
CA VAL A 689 -9.61 -16.43 -32.43
C VAL A 689 -9.82 -16.68 -33.93
N LYS A 690 -11.00 -17.14 -34.29
CA LYS A 690 -11.37 -17.37 -35.69
C LYS A 690 -11.45 -16.03 -36.43
N GLY A 691 -10.81 -15.94 -37.60
CA GLY A 691 -10.70 -14.71 -38.38
C GLY A 691 -9.34 -14.03 -38.26
N ASP A 692 -8.50 -14.43 -37.31
CA ASP A 692 -7.17 -13.83 -37.12
C ASP A 692 -6.05 -14.71 -37.67
N VAL A 693 -4.82 -14.16 -37.71
CA VAL A 693 -3.61 -14.90 -38.11
C VAL A 693 -2.68 -15.01 -36.91
N PHE A 694 -2.01 -16.15 -36.75
CA PHE A 694 -1.10 -16.40 -35.63
C PHE A 694 0.31 -16.71 -36.11
N VAL A 695 1.33 -16.34 -35.34
CA VAL A 695 2.74 -16.70 -35.55
C VAL A 695 3.29 -17.32 -34.27
N LEU A 696 3.76 -18.56 -34.31
CA LEU A 696 4.37 -19.29 -33.21
C LEU A 696 5.89 -19.29 -33.38
N ASP A 697 6.61 -18.77 -32.40
CA ASP A 697 8.07 -18.80 -32.29
C ASP A 697 8.49 -19.86 -31.25
N LEU A 698 9.27 -20.83 -31.69
CA LEU A 698 9.85 -21.91 -30.88
C LEU A 698 11.38 -21.76 -30.76
N GLY A 699 11.93 -20.58 -31.06
CA GLY A 699 13.36 -20.30 -31.08
C GLY A 699 14.06 -20.79 -32.36
N ASN A 700 14.02 -22.09 -32.62
CA ASN A 700 14.63 -22.71 -33.82
C ASN A 700 13.66 -22.89 -35.00
N LYS A 701 12.37 -22.63 -34.78
CA LYS A 701 11.28 -22.74 -35.77
C LYS A 701 10.31 -21.59 -35.59
N VAL A 702 9.85 -21.04 -36.72
CA VAL A 702 8.80 -20.03 -36.76
C VAL A 702 7.66 -20.55 -37.63
N LEU A 703 6.42 -20.53 -37.14
CA LEU A 703 5.27 -21.10 -37.84
C LEU A 703 4.14 -20.06 -37.90
N GLN A 704 3.62 -19.79 -39.09
CA GLN A 704 2.44 -18.96 -39.30
C GLN A 704 1.21 -19.87 -39.45
N TYR A 705 0.11 -19.51 -38.80
CA TYR A 705 -1.18 -20.19 -38.90
C TYR A 705 -2.28 -19.20 -39.31
N ASN A 706 -2.88 -19.44 -40.47
CA ASN A 706 -3.97 -18.63 -40.99
C ASN A 706 -5.31 -19.33 -40.72
N THR A 707 -6.19 -18.67 -39.98
CA THR A 707 -7.58 -19.15 -39.84
C THR A 707 -8.35 -18.95 -41.16
N ALA A 708 -9.43 -19.70 -41.34
CA ALA A 708 -10.19 -19.74 -42.59
C ALA A 708 -10.71 -18.36 -43.03
N ASP A 709 -11.10 -17.52 -42.06
CA ASP A 709 -11.75 -16.22 -42.28
C ASP A 709 -10.76 -15.04 -42.26
N ALA A 710 -9.45 -15.30 -42.09
CA ALA A 710 -8.42 -14.25 -42.04
C ALA A 710 -8.23 -13.49 -43.35
N SER A 711 -8.10 -12.16 -43.26
CA SER A 711 -7.96 -11.29 -44.43
C SER A 711 -6.60 -11.44 -45.12
N GLY A 712 -6.54 -11.17 -46.42
CA GLY A 712 -5.28 -11.24 -47.18
C GLY A 712 -4.20 -10.29 -46.67
N LYS A 713 -4.58 -9.15 -46.05
CA LYS A 713 -3.64 -8.20 -45.44
C LYS A 713 -3.01 -8.78 -44.16
N GLU A 714 -3.80 -9.40 -43.29
CA GLU A 714 -3.30 -10.03 -42.06
C GLU A 714 -2.33 -11.17 -42.39
N ARG A 715 -2.66 -12.00 -43.39
CA ARG A 715 -1.79 -13.11 -43.84
C ARG A 715 -0.45 -12.61 -44.37
N PHE A 716 -0.45 -11.53 -45.14
CA PHE A 716 0.77 -10.93 -45.68
C PHE A 716 1.65 -10.34 -44.57
N MET A 717 1.04 -9.60 -43.64
CA MET A 717 1.77 -8.99 -42.52
C MET A 717 2.33 -10.03 -41.54
N ALA A 718 1.58 -11.10 -41.27
CA ALA A 718 2.06 -12.21 -40.48
C ALA A 718 3.26 -12.92 -41.15
N ALA A 719 3.26 -13.03 -42.48
CA ALA A 719 4.38 -13.62 -43.22
C ALA A 719 5.65 -12.74 -43.16
N ASP A 720 5.48 -11.42 -43.29
CA ASP A 720 6.57 -10.46 -43.12
C ASP A 720 7.13 -10.50 -41.69
N PHE A 721 6.25 -10.55 -40.69
CA PHE A 721 6.65 -10.66 -39.28
C PHE A 721 7.37 -11.98 -38.98
N ALA A 722 6.83 -13.11 -39.41
CA ALA A 722 7.45 -14.42 -39.23
C ALA A 722 8.83 -14.51 -39.89
N ARG A 723 9.01 -13.86 -41.06
CA ARG A 723 10.30 -13.75 -41.72
C ARG A 723 11.28 -12.89 -40.93
N SER A 724 10.83 -11.77 -40.37
CA SER A 724 11.68 -10.92 -39.53
C SER A 724 12.21 -11.66 -38.29
N ILE A 725 11.39 -12.51 -37.66
CA ILE A 725 11.84 -13.36 -36.55
C ILE A 725 12.89 -14.36 -37.06
N ALA A 726 12.62 -15.04 -38.17
CA ALA A 726 13.53 -16.05 -38.73
C ALA A 726 14.90 -15.46 -39.15
N ASP A 727 14.91 -14.28 -39.75
CA ASP A 727 16.12 -13.58 -40.22
C ASP A 727 17.00 -13.09 -39.05
N SER A 728 16.43 -12.87 -37.87
CA SER A 728 17.14 -12.44 -36.67
C SER A 728 17.90 -13.56 -35.94
N ARG A 729 17.73 -14.82 -36.33
CA ARG A 729 18.30 -16.00 -35.64
C ARG A 729 19.60 -16.47 -36.30
N PRO A 730 20.63 -16.89 -35.52
CA PRO A 730 21.83 -17.50 -36.08
C PRO A 730 21.52 -18.89 -36.68
N GLY A 731 21.37 -18.95 -38.00
CA GLY A 731 21.08 -20.18 -38.76
C GLY A 731 20.03 -19.95 -39.85
N GLN A 732 19.93 -20.85 -40.84
CA GLN A 732 18.88 -20.78 -41.88
C GLN A 732 17.51 -21.20 -41.32
N CYS A 733 16.96 -20.45 -40.36
CA CYS A 733 15.56 -20.60 -39.94
C CYS A 733 14.65 -20.11 -41.08
N ARG A 734 13.61 -20.85 -41.44
CA ARG A 734 12.61 -20.44 -42.44
C ARG A 734 11.21 -20.56 -41.85
N PRO A 735 10.32 -19.57 -42.05
CA PRO A 735 8.96 -19.63 -41.54
C PRO A 735 8.12 -20.65 -42.33
N ASN A 736 7.38 -21.51 -41.62
CA ASN A 736 6.43 -22.45 -42.21
C ASN A 736 5.01 -21.87 -42.13
N VAL A 737 4.27 -21.86 -43.24
CA VAL A 737 2.90 -21.32 -43.28
C VAL A 737 1.90 -22.47 -43.35
N TYR A 738 0.90 -22.44 -42.47
CA TYR A 738 -0.20 -23.38 -42.39
C TYR A 738 -1.52 -22.64 -42.52
N ASP A 739 -2.43 -23.16 -43.32
CA ASP A 739 -3.82 -22.70 -43.38
C ASP A 739 -4.71 -23.71 -42.65
N GLU A 740 -5.75 -23.24 -41.94
CA GLU A 740 -6.70 -24.07 -41.17
C GLU A 740 -7.29 -25.24 -42.00
N ARG A 741 -7.51 -25.03 -43.29
CA ARG A 741 -8.03 -26.05 -44.22
C ARG A 741 -6.95 -26.83 -44.97
N GLY A 742 -5.68 -26.58 -44.67
CA GLY A 742 -4.51 -27.18 -45.33
C GLY A 742 -4.00 -28.42 -44.61
N SER A 743 -3.19 -29.23 -45.31
CA SER A 743 -2.68 -30.53 -44.84
C SER A 743 -1.65 -30.47 -43.70
N GLY A 744 -1.43 -29.31 -43.08
CA GLY A 744 -0.49 -29.13 -41.97
C GLY A 744 -1.07 -28.36 -40.76
N ALA A 745 -2.36 -28.03 -40.76
CA ALA A 745 -3.02 -27.35 -39.64
C ALA A 745 -2.87 -28.12 -38.32
N SER A 746 -3.02 -29.45 -38.37
CA SER A 746 -2.84 -30.34 -37.22
C SER A 746 -1.42 -30.34 -36.66
N SER A 747 -0.40 -30.02 -37.48
CA SER A 747 1.00 -29.91 -37.02
C SER A 747 1.26 -28.62 -36.25
N PHE A 748 0.55 -27.52 -36.57
CA PHE A 748 0.61 -26.29 -35.79
C PHE A 748 -0.11 -26.47 -34.44
N LEU A 749 -1.32 -27.06 -34.48
CA LEU A 749 -2.12 -27.31 -33.27
C LEU A 749 -1.42 -28.27 -32.31
N SER A 750 -0.80 -29.33 -32.80
CA SER A 750 -0.05 -30.25 -31.94
C SER A 750 1.17 -29.60 -31.28
N MET A 751 1.79 -28.60 -31.90
CA MET A 751 2.89 -27.83 -31.28
C MET A 751 2.40 -26.88 -30.18
N LEU A 752 1.11 -26.58 -30.13
CA LEU A 752 0.46 -25.85 -29.04
C LEU A 752 -0.18 -26.80 -28.02
N ASP A 753 -0.01 -28.12 -28.17
CA ASP A 753 -0.63 -29.16 -27.34
C ASP A 753 -2.18 -29.15 -27.45
N ILE A 754 -2.69 -28.85 -28.65
CA ILE A 754 -4.12 -28.71 -28.97
C ILE A 754 -4.56 -29.78 -29.98
N GLU A 755 -5.68 -30.45 -29.71
CA GLU A 755 -6.26 -31.47 -30.61
C GLU A 755 -7.21 -30.88 -31.67
N GLU A 756 -8.04 -29.89 -31.32
CA GLU A 756 -9.01 -29.26 -32.24
C GLU A 756 -9.14 -27.74 -32.02
N PHE A 757 -9.44 -26.99 -33.09
CA PHE A 757 -9.65 -25.55 -33.03
C PHE A 757 -11.00 -25.21 -32.38
N PRO A 758 -11.07 -24.29 -31.41
CA PRO A 758 -12.29 -24.03 -30.65
C PRO A 758 -13.39 -23.39 -31.53
N GLN A 759 -14.59 -23.98 -31.53
CA GLN A 759 -15.78 -23.40 -32.13
C GLN A 759 -16.35 -22.28 -31.23
N ARG A 760 -15.66 -21.14 -31.15
CA ARG A 760 -16.25 -19.94 -30.53
C ARG A 760 -16.74 -19.01 -31.64
N GLU A 761 -18.05 -18.81 -31.69
CA GLU A 761 -18.67 -17.87 -32.63
C GLU A 761 -18.14 -16.46 -32.39
N VAL A 762 -17.55 -15.88 -33.43
CA VAL A 762 -17.32 -14.44 -33.53
C VAL A 762 -18.69 -13.77 -33.49
N ARG A 763 -18.92 -12.87 -32.53
CA ARG A 763 -20.12 -12.02 -32.51
C ARG A 763 -20.10 -11.11 -33.75
N SER A 764 -20.64 -11.60 -34.86
CA SER A 764 -20.85 -10.79 -36.07
C SER A 764 -22.16 -10.02 -35.95
N THR A 765 -22.00 -8.71 -35.77
CA THR A 765 -22.90 -7.58 -36.09
C THR A 765 -24.23 -7.87 -36.79
N ALA A 766 -25.32 -7.27 -36.27
CA ALA A 766 -25.97 -6.10 -36.88
C ALA A 766 -27.45 -5.98 -36.45
N SER A 767 -27.71 -5.21 -35.40
CA SER A 767 -28.99 -4.49 -35.33
C SER A 767 -28.80 -3.15 -36.06
N ASN A 768 -29.60 -2.90 -37.09
CA ASN A 768 -29.57 -1.66 -37.90
C ASN A 768 -30.26 -0.46 -37.20
N THR A 769 -30.56 -0.54 -35.91
CA THR A 769 -31.10 0.57 -35.13
C THR A 769 -29.97 1.25 -34.37
N ARG A 770 -29.66 2.53 -34.67
CA ARG A 770 -28.75 3.33 -33.85
C ARG A 770 -29.30 3.39 -32.41
N PRO A 771 -28.60 2.87 -31.40
CA PRO A 771 -28.99 3.05 -30.01
C PRO A 771 -28.96 4.55 -29.69
N ILE A 772 -29.92 5.03 -28.90
CA ILE A 772 -29.92 6.41 -28.42
C ILE A 772 -28.94 6.49 -27.25
N PRO A 773 -27.92 7.37 -27.27
CA PRO A 773 -26.99 7.52 -26.14
C PRO A 773 -27.72 7.97 -24.88
N SER A 774 -27.30 7.46 -23.72
CA SER A 774 -27.80 7.94 -22.43
C SER A 774 -26.95 9.10 -21.93
N ILE A 775 -27.58 10.09 -21.28
CA ILE A 775 -26.90 11.27 -20.72
C ILE A 775 -27.21 11.41 -19.22
N PHE A 776 -26.19 11.77 -18.44
CA PHE A 776 -26.26 12.01 -17.01
C PHE A 776 -25.59 13.34 -16.66
N ARG A 777 -26.13 14.06 -15.68
CA ARG A 777 -25.61 15.34 -15.17
C ARG A 777 -24.94 15.10 -13.82
N ILE A 778 -23.77 15.73 -13.64
CA ILE A 778 -22.99 15.80 -12.40
C ILE A 778 -23.01 17.27 -11.98
N SER A 779 -23.66 17.58 -10.86
CA SER A 779 -23.87 18.96 -10.41
C SER A 779 -23.73 19.06 -8.88
N ASP A 780 -23.09 20.12 -8.37
CA ASP A 780 -22.99 20.43 -6.94
C ASP A 780 -23.90 21.57 -6.47
N ALA A 781 -24.81 22.05 -7.34
CA ALA A 781 -25.68 23.20 -7.09
C ALA A 781 -26.60 23.04 -5.85
N SER A 782 -26.81 21.82 -5.34
CA SER A 782 -27.58 21.56 -4.11
C SER A 782 -26.77 21.70 -2.81
N GLY A 783 -25.46 21.95 -2.91
CA GLY A 783 -24.51 21.96 -1.77
C GLY A 783 -23.78 20.64 -1.57
N THR A 784 -24.15 19.59 -2.32
CA THR A 784 -23.48 18.28 -2.40
C THR A 784 -23.52 17.78 -3.84
N ILE A 785 -22.53 17.00 -4.29
CA ILE A 785 -22.51 16.50 -5.68
C ILE A 785 -23.60 15.43 -5.90
N GLU A 786 -24.42 15.67 -6.93
CA GLU A 786 -25.47 14.76 -7.38
C GLU A 786 -25.15 14.19 -8.77
N PHE A 787 -25.44 12.90 -8.96
CA PHE A 787 -25.36 12.21 -10.26
C PHE A 787 -26.76 11.77 -10.69
N SER A 788 -27.31 12.41 -11.72
CA SER A 788 -28.70 12.22 -12.13
C SER A 788 -28.84 11.98 -13.64
N ARG A 789 -29.81 11.14 -14.04
CA ARG A 789 -30.10 10.88 -15.45
C ARG A 789 -30.86 12.07 -16.05
N VAL A 790 -30.43 12.53 -17.23
CA VAL A 790 -31.15 13.57 -17.99
C VAL A 790 -32.19 12.92 -18.88
N THR A 791 -33.40 13.49 -18.91
CA THR A 791 -34.56 12.94 -19.64
C THR A 791 -34.51 13.24 -21.15
N ASP A 792 -33.91 14.36 -21.53
CA ASP A 792 -33.77 14.77 -22.92
C ASP A 792 -32.61 14.03 -23.60
N PRO A 793 -32.69 13.75 -24.92
CA PRO A 793 -31.60 13.15 -25.66
C PRO A 793 -30.35 14.06 -25.66
N PRO A 794 -29.14 13.49 -25.73
CA PRO A 794 -27.92 14.28 -25.73
C PRO A 794 -27.88 15.28 -26.89
N SER A 795 -27.76 16.57 -26.57
CA SER A 795 -27.62 17.67 -27.52
C SER A 795 -26.83 18.81 -26.89
N LEU A 796 -26.23 19.68 -27.70
CA LEU A 796 -25.46 20.82 -27.19
C LEU A 796 -26.29 21.76 -26.30
N SER A 797 -27.61 21.86 -26.53
CA SER A 797 -28.49 22.69 -25.69
C SER A 797 -28.77 22.12 -24.30
N VAL A 798 -28.51 20.83 -24.09
CA VAL A 798 -28.69 20.15 -22.80
C VAL A 798 -27.43 20.28 -21.92
N LEU A 799 -26.26 20.51 -22.54
CA LEU A 799 -24.99 20.67 -21.84
C LEU A 799 -24.87 22.09 -21.27
N SER A 800 -25.02 22.21 -19.95
CA SER A 800 -24.87 23.46 -19.20
C SER A 800 -23.40 23.78 -18.98
N SER A 801 -22.96 25.01 -19.29
CA SER A 801 -21.58 25.46 -19.02
C SER A 801 -21.20 25.42 -17.54
N SER A 802 -22.16 25.41 -16.62
CA SER A 802 -21.92 25.41 -15.17
C SER A 802 -21.80 24.03 -14.55
N ASP A 803 -21.89 22.93 -15.32
CA ASP A 803 -21.88 21.56 -14.78
C ASP A 803 -21.04 20.58 -15.63
N ALA A 804 -20.88 19.35 -15.15
CA ALA A 804 -20.29 18.24 -15.90
C ALA A 804 -21.36 17.22 -16.35
N PHE A 805 -21.11 16.54 -17.47
CA PHE A 805 -22.04 15.58 -18.07
C PHE A 805 -21.35 14.30 -18.53
N LEU A 806 -22.02 13.17 -18.37
CA LEU A 806 -21.61 11.87 -18.88
C LEU A 806 -22.53 11.45 -20.03
N VAL A 807 -21.95 11.08 -21.18
CA VAL A 807 -22.68 10.56 -22.35
C VAL A 807 -22.19 9.14 -22.65
N ASP A 808 -23.08 8.16 -22.49
CA ASP A 808 -22.80 6.74 -22.68
C ASP A 808 -23.13 6.29 -24.11
N THR A 809 -22.09 5.85 -24.84
CA THR A 809 -22.20 5.18 -26.15
C THR A 809 -21.63 3.76 -26.13
N SER A 810 -21.42 3.18 -24.96
CA SER A 810 -20.83 1.84 -24.79
C SER A 810 -21.63 0.72 -25.49
N GLN A 811 -22.93 0.94 -25.70
CA GLN A 811 -23.82 0.03 -26.43
C GLN A 811 -23.67 0.07 -27.95
N PHE A 812 -22.84 0.98 -28.49
CA PHE A 812 -22.65 1.10 -29.93
C PHE A 812 -21.86 -0.09 -30.48
N PRO A 813 -22.09 -0.50 -31.74
CA PRO A 813 -21.30 -1.55 -32.37
C PRO A 813 -19.81 -1.20 -32.37
N ALA A 814 -18.91 -2.19 -32.27
CA ALA A 814 -17.46 -1.99 -32.32
C ALA A 814 -17.00 -1.15 -33.53
N SER A 815 -17.72 -1.23 -34.66
CA SER A 815 -17.45 -0.42 -35.86
C SER A 815 -17.68 1.09 -35.68
N GLN A 816 -18.32 1.51 -34.59
CA GLN A 816 -18.59 2.91 -34.22
C GLN A 816 -17.84 3.35 -32.97
N SER A 817 -16.88 2.55 -32.48
CA SER A 817 -16.02 2.87 -31.33
C SER A 817 -16.79 3.21 -30.05
N PRO A 818 -17.34 2.21 -29.35
CA PRO A 818 -18.04 2.43 -28.09
C PRO A 818 -17.12 3.14 -27.08
N ALA A 819 -17.64 4.18 -26.44
CA ALA A 819 -16.93 4.96 -25.42
C ALA A 819 -17.91 5.61 -24.43
N VAL A 820 -17.40 6.03 -23.29
CA VAL A 820 -18.09 6.94 -22.36
C VAL A 820 -17.41 8.31 -22.44
N TYR A 821 -18.19 9.32 -22.77
CA TYR A 821 -17.71 10.70 -22.86
C TYR A 821 -18.03 11.46 -21.58
N VAL A 822 -17.05 12.18 -21.04
CA VAL A 822 -17.21 13.09 -19.92
C VAL A 822 -16.98 14.51 -20.44
N TRP A 823 -18.04 15.30 -20.52
CA TRP A 823 -17.98 16.69 -20.96
C TRP A 823 -18.00 17.62 -19.74
N ILE A 824 -17.07 18.56 -19.67
CA ILE A 824 -16.91 19.50 -18.55
C ILE A 824 -17.24 20.91 -19.03
N GLY A 825 -18.25 21.52 -18.41
CA GLY A 825 -18.61 22.91 -18.65
C GLY A 825 -17.51 23.87 -18.22
N ARG A 826 -17.39 25.00 -18.91
CA ARG A 826 -16.34 26.00 -18.66
C ARG A 826 -16.44 26.69 -17.29
N GLU A 827 -17.63 26.71 -16.71
CA GLU A 827 -17.95 27.27 -15.38
C GLU A 827 -18.21 26.17 -14.33
N ALA A 828 -17.98 24.89 -14.68
CA ALA A 828 -18.14 23.78 -13.74
C ALA A 828 -17.21 23.94 -12.54
N SER A 829 -17.67 23.52 -11.37
CA SER A 829 -16.93 23.66 -10.12
C SER A 829 -15.67 22.80 -10.11
N LEU A 830 -14.71 23.15 -9.25
CA LEU A 830 -13.51 22.33 -9.04
C LEU A 830 -13.86 20.90 -8.58
N ALA A 831 -14.95 20.75 -7.82
CA ALA A 831 -15.39 19.47 -7.30
C ALA A 831 -16.03 18.61 -8.40
N GLU A 832 -16.89 19.20 -9.23
CA GLU A 832 -17.49 18.55 -10.41
C GLU A 832 -16.40 18.12 -11.41
N ASN A 833 -15.46 19.01 -11.71
CA ASN A 833 -14.36 18.75 -12.62
C ASN A 833 -13.49 17.58 -12.13
N ARG A 834 -13.08 17.59 -10.84
CA ARG A 834 -12.25 16.53 -10.24
C ARG A 834 -12.95 15.18 -10.16
N LEU A 835 -14.22 15.16 -9.80
CA LEU A 835 -14.94 13.90 -9.54
C LEU A 835 -15.58 13.29 -10.79
N SER A 836 -15.69 14.04 -11.88
CA SER A 836 -16.33 13.62 -13.13
C SER A 836 -15.83 12.27 -13.69
N LEU A 837 -14.51 12.05 -13.72
CA LEU A 837 -13.91 10.78 -14.16
C LEU A 837 -14.27 9.62 -13.24
N ARG A 838 -14.29 9.86 -11.92
CA ARG A 838 -14.67 8.87 -10.91
C ARG A 838 -16.11 8.41 -11.09
N TYR A 839 -17.03 9.34 -11.35
CA TYR A 839 -18.43 9.00 -11.65
C TYR A 839 -18.56 8.20 -12.96
N ALA A 840 -17.78 8.50 -13.99
CA ALA A 840 -17.80 7.74 -15.24
C ALA A 840 -17.29 6.32 -15.10
N GLN A 841 -16.27 6.12 -14.28
CA GLN A 841 -15.73 4.79 -13.97
C GLN A 841 -16.70 3.98 -13.12
N LYS A 842 -17.24 4.58 -12.04
CA LYS A 842 -18.27 3.95 -11.21
C LYS A 842 -19.50 3.54 -12.04
N TYR A 843 -19.93 4.40 -12.96
CA TYR A 843 -21.03 4.10 -13.87
C TYR A 843 -20.79 2.85 -14.71
N LEU A 844 -19.60 2.69 -15.31
CA LEU A 844 -19.23 1.52 -16.10
C LEU A 844 -19.21 0.23 -15.28
N TYR A 845 -18.73 0.30 -14.04
CA TYR A 845 -18.67 -0.83 -13.13
C TYR A 845 -20.07 -1.25 -12.65
N ASP A 846 -20.89 -0.30 -12.19
CA ASP A 846 -22.24 -0.57 -11.70
C ASP A 846 -23.13 -1.20 -12.81
N LYS A 847 -22.91 -0.82 -14.08
CA LYS A 847 -23.63 -1.35 -15.26
C LYS A 847 -23.21 -2.77 -15.69
N GLN A 848 -22.16 -3.35 -15.13
CA GLN A 848 -21.76 -4.74 -15.42
C GLN A 848 -22.79 -5.76 -14.89
N SER A 849 -23.66 -5.34 -13.95
CA SER A 849 -24.57 -6.19 -13.18
C SER A 849 -26.04 -6.13 -13.63
N ASP A 850 -26.35 -5.44 -14.74
CA ASP A 850 -27.73 -5.07 -15.06
C ASP A 850 -28.53 -6.21 -15.74
N SER A 851 -29.79 -6.34 -15.34
CA SER A 851 -30.68 -7.48 -15.63
C SER A 851 -31.17 -7.61 -17.09
N ASP A 852 -30.75 -6.72 -17.99
CA ASP A 852 -31.26 -6.57 -19.36
C ASP A 852 -30.37 -7.21 -20.45
N GLY A 853 -29.37 -8.01 -20.05
CA GLY A 853 -28.56 -8.84 -20.97
C GLY A 853 -27.56 -8.10 -21.87
N SER A 854 -27.44 -6.78 -21.75
CA SER A 854 -26.38 -5.99 -22.40
C SER A 854 -25.13 -5.92 -21.51
N VAL A 855 -24.09 -6.67 -21.85
CA VAL A 855 -22.81 -6.69 -21.12
C VAL A 855 -21.94 -5.52 -21.61
N ILE A 856 -21.76 -4.49 -20.76
CA ILE A 856 -20.80 -3.41 -20.99
C ILE A 856 -19.50 -3.77 -20.27
N ASP A 857 -18.37 -3.67 -20.97
CA ASP A 857 -17.05 -3.98 -20.40
C ASP A 857 -16.47 -2.73 -19.69
N PRO A 858 -16.09 -2.81 -18.40
CA PRO A 858 -15.44 -1.71 -17.70
C PRO A 858 -14.14 -1.18 -18.35
N ALA A 859 -13.51 -1.99 -19.22
CA ALA A 859 -12.38 -1.59 -20.05
C ALA A 859 -12.75 -0.64 -21.20
N THR A 860 -14.05 -0.32 -21.39
CA THR A 860 -14.51 0.65 -22.39
C THR A 860 -13.78 1.99 -22.23
N PRO A 861 -13.30 2.62 -23.33
CA PRO A 861 -12.62 3.91 -23.25
C PRO A 861 -13.44 5.00 -22.58
N ILE A 862 -12.78 5.80 -21.74
CA ILE A 862 -13.34 7.04 -21.17
C ILE A 862 -12.64 8.21 -21.84
N ILE A 863 -13.42 9.13 -22.39
CA ILE A 863 -12.93 10.30 -23.14
C ILE A 863 -13.40 11.55 -22.42
N ARG A 864 -12.47 12.35 -21.89
CA ARG A 864 -12.77 13.60 -21.19
C ARG A 864 -12.54 14.79 -22.10
N ILE A 865 -13.54 15.67 -22.16
CA ILE A 865 -13.63 16.80 -23.09
C ILE A 865 -14.06 18.03 -22.29
N LYS A 866 -13.37 19.17 -22.47
CA LYS A 866 -13.82 20.47 -21.95
C LYS A 866 -14.62 21.25 -23.00
N GLU A 867 -15.56 22.09 -22.55
CA GLU A 867 -16.33 22.98 -23.41
C GLU A 867 -15.41 23.80 -24.35
N GLY A 868 -15.65 23.73 -25.65
CA GLY A 868 -14.84 24.36 -26.70
C GLY A 868 -13.74 23.48 -27.30
N SER A 869 -13.47 22.32 -26.72
CA SER A 869 -12.55 21.30 -27.22
C SER A 869 -13.26 20.06 -27.77
N GLU A 870 -14.52 20.17 -28.17
CA GLU A 870 -15.31 19.05 -28.66
C GLU A 870 -14.71 18.41 -29.92
N THR A 871 -14.65 17.08 -29.93
CA THR A 871 -14.20 16.31 -31.10
C THR A 871 -15.34 16.16 -32.12
N ASP A 872 -15.00 15.99 -33.40
CA ASP A 872 -15.99 15.71 -34.44
C ASP A 872 -16.82 14.46 -34.13
N ALA A 873 -16.22 13.45 -33.49
CA ALA A 873 -16.90 12.23 -33.06
C ALA A 873 -17.96 12.53 -31.99
N PHE A 874 -17.61 13.32 -30.97
CA PHE A 874 -18.55 13.75 -29.94
C PHE A 874 -19.68 14.63 -30.50
N LEU A 875 -19.35 15.58 -31.38
CA LEU A 875 -20.35 16.43 -32.02
C LEU A 875 -21.31 15.64 -32.94
N GLN A 876 -20.86 14.54 -33.54
CA GLN A 876 -21.74 13.65 -34.30
C GLN A 876 -22.70 12.86 -33.40
N ILE A 877 -22.29 12.51 -32.18
CA ILE A 877 -23.16 11.86 -31.18
C ILE A 877 -24.29 12.81 -30.75
N LEU A 878 -23.97 14.09 -30.54
CA LEU A 878 -24.94 15.13 -30.13
C LEU A 878 -25.87 15.60 -31.26
N LYS A 879 -25.52 15.33 -32.52
CA LYS A 879 -26.36 15.63 -33.69
C LYS A 879 -27.36 14.49 -33.91
N HIS A 880 -28.44 14.49 -33.14
CA HIS A 880 -29.59 13.63 -33.43
C HIS A 880 -30.23 14.10 -34.74
N GLU A 881 -29.99 13.40 -35.86
CA GLU A 881 -30.76 13.66 -37.08
C GLU A 881 -32.21 13.23 -36.85
N ASP A 882 -33.09 14.21 -36.68
CA ASP A 882 -34.53 14.08 -36.91
C ASP A 882 -34.77 13.73 -38.39
N LYS A 883 -34.58 12.46 -38.77
CA LYS A 883 -35.17 11.92 -40.00
C LYS A 883 -36.62 11.55 -39.75
N LYS A 884 -37.45 12.56 -39.46
CA LYS A 884 -38.90 12.54 -39.65
C LYS A 884 -39.41 13.96 -39.95
N LYS A 885 -39.21 14.39 -41.19
CA LYS A 885 -40.14 15.20 -42.01
C LYS A 885 -39.46 15.60 -43.32
N GLU A 886 -39.52 14.72 -44.31
CA GLU A 886 -40.21 14.90 -45.61
C GLU A 886 -40.13 13.60 -46.43
#